data_AF-A0A8I0V7X7-F1
#
_entry.id   AF-A0A8I0V7X7-F1
#
_cell.length_a   1.000
_cell.length_b   1.000
_cell.length_c   1.000
_cell.angle_alpha   90.00
_cell.angle_beta   90.00
_cell.angle_gamma   90.00
#
_symmetry.space_group_name_H-M   'P 1'
#
loop_
_entity.id
_entity.type
_entity.pdbx_description
1 polymer ?
#
loop_
_entity_poly.entity_id
_entity_poly.type
_entity_poly.pdbx_seq_one_letter_code
_entity_poly.pdbx_strand_id
1 'polypeptide(L)'
;MAFLNHQRPLWALLAAAPLAASISTHVQAQTWKINLRDADLTAFINEVADITGKNFAVDPRVRGNVTVISNKPLNKDEVYDLFLGVLNVNGVVALPSGNTVKLVPDSNVKNSGIPYDSRSRAGGDQIVTRVIWLQNTNPNDLIPALRPLMPQFAHLAAVAGTNALIVSDRAANIYQLENIVRNLDGTGQNDIEAISLQSSQAEEIIGLLETMSATGASKDFIGSRVRIIADNRTNRILIKGDPDSRKRLRQMIEMLDVPSADRLGGLKVFRLKYASAKNLAEILQGLVTGQSVSSSSASNNAGSSNNPINNLVSNNQSSNSTSGSSSSISTPSINLNSGSNNQNGSVSSFNGNGVSIIADSTQNALVVKADPQLMREIEAAIQQLDIRRQQVLIEAAIIEVAGDDADQLGVQWALGDISSGIGLINFTNVGSSLSKLAAGYLTGGAAGLGSAIGAGSSIVVGDYKEGANGSRKLYGALIQALKSNTKSNLLSTPSIVTMDNEEAYIVVGQNVPFVTGSVTTNSTGVNPYTTVERKDVGVTLKVVPHIGEGGSVRLEVEQEVSAVQESRGQATDLVTSKRAIKTSVLADHGQTVVLGGLISDNSIHSRQGLPVLGDIPYLGRLFRADSKTNEKRNLLVFIHPTIVGDSDDVRRISQQRYNQLYSLQLAMDKNGNFAKLPENVADIYRQQPLNTTSPYQKVPTATQNQSSVVTTPVATIEPQVQQQSIQLPAKSTERSKNTVTTTTIRSASSQ
;
A
#
# COMPACT_ATOMS: atom_id res chain seq x y z
N MET A 1 76.93 25.10 1.37
CA MET A 1 76.22 25.24 2.67
C MET A 1 76.41 26.69 3.12
N ALA A 2 75.50 27.59 2.72
CA ALA A 2 75.74 29.02 2.72
C ALA A 2 75.16 29.73 3.95
N PHE A 3 76.06 30.32 4.73
CA PHE A 3 76.06 31.64 5.39
C PHE A 3 74.75 32.25 5.93
N LEU A 4 74.70 32.34 7.26
CA LEU A 4 74.14 33.45 8.05
C LEU A 4 75.26 34.46 8.31
N ASN A 5 75.09 35.78 8.02
CA ASN A 5 75.63 36.86 8.87
C ASN A 5 75.27 38.32 8.47
N HIS A 6 75.29 39.20 9.50
CA HIS A 6 75.41 40.68 9.57
C HIS A 6 74.26 41.57 9.04
N GLN A 7 73.63 42.50 9.77
CA GLN A 7 74.01 43.59 10.72
C GLN A 7 74.80 44.79 10.13
N ARG A 8 74.05 45.82 9.68
CA ARG A 8 74.21 47.32 9.71
C ARG A 8 75.53 47.95 9.18
N PRO A 9 75.66 49.29 8.90
CA PRO A 9 74.76 50.46 9.12
C PRO A 9 74.61 51.42 7.89
N LEU A 10 73.53 52.22 7.78
CA LEU A 10 73.53 53.67 8.10
C LEU A 10 74.92 54.32 7.93
N TRP A 11 75.27 54.87 6.75
CA TRP A 11 76.30 55.92 6.50
C TRP A 11 76.55 56.12 4.98
N ALA A 12 75.52 56.48 4.19
CA ALA A 12 75.71 56.68 2.74
C ALA A 12 74.79 57.73 2.08
N LEU A 13 74.25 58.69 2.83
CA LEU A 13 73.45 59.79 2.25
C LEU A 13 73.75 61.16 2.88
N LEU A 14 75.04 61.39 3.18
CA LEU A 14 75.57 62.66 3.70
C LEU A 14 76.69 63.26 2.82
N ALA A 15 76.77 62.85 1.55
CA ALA A 15 77.78 63.33 0.60
C ALA A 15 77.11 63.79 -0.72
N ALA A 16 76.22 64.78 -0.62
CA ALA A 16 75.72 65.55 -1.77
C ALA A 16 75.20 66.92 -1.29
N ALA A 17 76.03 67.65 -0.54
CA ALA A 17 75.84 69.06 -0.20
C ALA A 17 77.23 69.69 -0.18
N PRO A 18 77.72 70.18 -1.34
CA PRO A 18 77.73 71.62 -1.54
C PRO A 18 77.60 72.00 -3.04
N LEU A 19 76.39 72.30 -3.50
CA LEU A 19 76.13 73.12 -4.69
C LEU A 19 74.82 73.91 -4.47
N ALA A 20 74.69 74.46 -3.26
CA ALA A 20 73.59 75.30 -2.83
C ALA A 20 74.16 76.61 -2.28
N ALA A 21 74.81 77.40 -3.15
CA ALA A 21 75.26 78.76 -2.83
C ALA A 21 75.65 79.54 -4.11
N SER A 22 74.75 79.67 -5.06
CA SER A 22 74.81 80.76 -6.04
C SER A 22 73.48 80.88 -6.80
N ILE A 23 72.99 82.12 -6.87
CA ILE A 23 71.79 82.58 -7.59
C ILE A 23 70.47 82.38 -6.83
N SER A 24 70.32 83.05 -5.68
CA SER A 24 69.02 83.52 -5.21
C SER A 24 68.78 84.91 -5.78
N THR A 25 68.26 84.98 -7.01
CA THR A 25 67.62 86.21 -7.49
C THR A 25 66.25 86.28 -6.84
N HIS A 26 66.08 87.22 -5.91
CA HIS A 26 64.76 87.68 -5.49
C HIS A 26 64.06 88.27 -6.71
N VAL A 27 63.29 87.46 -7.43
CA VAL A 27 62.21 87.98 -8.28
C VAL A 27 61.21 88.56 -7.29
N GLN A 28 61.18 89.88 -7.14
CA GLN A 28 60.05 90.53 -6.51
C GLN A 28 58.82 90.13 -7.32
N ALA A 29 58.01 89.23 -6.77
CA ALA A 29 56.70 88.95 -7.31
C ALA A 29 55.95 90.28 -7.28
N GLN A 30 55.67 90.83 -8.47
CA GLN A 30 54.81 91.99 -8.60
C GLN A 30 53.49 91.63 -7.91
N THR A 31 53.05 92.48 -6.98
CA THR A 31 51.78 92.28 -6.28
C THR A 31 50.79 93.34 -6.73
N TRP A 32 49.54 92.95 -6.94
CA TRP A 32 48.49 93.84 -7.41
C TRP A 32 47.39 93.97 -6.37
N LYS A 33 46.82 95.18 -6.28
CA LYS A 33 45.60 95.43 -5.52
C LYS A 33 44.52 95.83 -6.52
N ILE A 34 43.48 95.00 -6.59
CA ILE A 34 42.34 95.21 -7.48
C ILE A 34 41.22 95.87 -6.67
N ASN A 35 40.77 97.03 -7.12
CA ASN A 35 39.63 97.75 -6.55
C ASN A 35 38.77 98.32 -7.67
N LEU A 36 37.75 97.57 -8.05
CA LEU A 36 36.81 97.92 -9.11
C LEU A 36 35.42 98.03 -8.49
N ARG A 37 34.72 99.12 -8.81
CA ARG A 37 33.35 99.36 -8.34
C ARG A 37 32.47 99.56 -9.56
N ASP A 38 31.49 98.67 -9.71
CA ASP A 38 30.53 98.70 -10.82
C ASP A 38 31.20 98.78 -12.21
N ALA A 39 32.33 98.09 -12.37
CA ALA A 39 33.05 98.04 -13.64
C ALA A 39 32.38 97.04 -14.59
N ASP A 40 32.37 97.34 -15.88
CA ASP A 40 31.94 96.36 -16.89
C ASP A 40 32.86 95.13 -16.83
N LEU A 41 32.27 93.93 -16.91
CA LEU A 41 32.99 92.67 -16.85
C LEU A 41 34.09 92.59 -17.92
N THR A 42 33.87 93.19 -19.09
CA THR A 42 34.87 93.25 -20.17
C THR A 42 36.11 94.08 -19.76
N ALA A 43 35.92 95.16 -19.02
CA ALA A 43 37.01 95.99 -18.51
C ALA A 43 37.83 95.23 -17.46
N PHE A 44 37.16 94.48 -16.58
CA PHE A 44 37.84 93.62 -15.60
C PHE A 44 38.62 92.47 -16.25
N ILE A 45 38.08 91.85 -17.30
CA ILE A 45 38.78 90.81 -18.06
C ILE A 45 40.07 91.35 -18.68
N ASN A 46 40.03 92.55 -19.26
CA ASN A 46 41.21 93.17 -19.86
C ASN A 46 42.29 93.50 -18.82
N GLU A 47 41.91 94.02 -17.66
CA GLU A 47 42.86 94.31 -16.56
C GLU A 47 43.55 93.02 -16.07
N VAL A 48 42.77 91.94 -15.92
CA VAL A 48 43.34 90.63 -15.54
C VAL A 48 44.15 90.03 -16.68
N ALA A 49 43.81 90.26 -17.94
CA ALA A 49 44.60 89.85 -19.11
C ALA A 49 45.99 90.49 -19.08
N ASP A 50 46.05 91.78 -18.79
CA ASP A 50 47.29 92.55 -18.71
C ASP A 50 48.15 92.09 -17.52
N ILE A 51 47.55 91.83 -16.37
CA ILE A 51 48.25 91.35 -15.17
C ILE A 51 48.74 89.91 -15.33
N THR A 52 47.89 89.02 -15.86
CA THR A 52 48.18 87.59 -15.94
C THR A 52 48.95 87.21 -17.21
N GLY A 53 48.98 88.08 -18.22
CA GLY A 53 49.55 87.81 -19.54
C GLY A 53 48.84 86.68 -20.28
N LYS A 54 47.58 86.38 -19.91
CA LYS A 54 46.77 85.32 -20.53
C LYS A 54 45.87 85.92 -21.58
N ASN A 55 45.73 85.20 -22.69
CA ASN A 55 44.77 85.56 -23.73
C ASN A 55 43.38 85.07 -23.32
N PHE A 56 42.38 85.94 -23.35
CA PHE A 56 40.98 85.58 -23.09
C PHE A 56 40.14 85.68 -24.36
N ALA A 57 39.29 84.69 -24.61
CA ALA A 57 38.29 84.72 -25.66
C ALA A 57 36.90 84.78 -25.02
N VAL A 58 36.23 85.93 -25.14
CA VAL A 58 34.94 86.21 -24.50
C VAL A 58 33.79 85.87 -25.44
N ASP A 59 32.84 85.05 -25.00
CA ASP A 59 31.57 84.84 -25.71
C ASP A 59 30.72 86.14 -25.65
N PRO A 60 30.11 86.62 -26.75
CA PRO A 60 29.26 87.81 -26.76
C PRO A 60 28.10 87.83 -25.73
N ARG A 61 27.75 86.65 -25.19
CA ARG A 61 26.71 86.46 -24.18
C ARG A 61 27.18 86.77 -22.75
N VAL A 62 28.48 86.91 -22.52
CA VAL A 62 29.07 87.26 -21.23
C VAL A 62 28.93 88.77 -21.01
N ARG A 63 27.95 89.17 -20.19
CA ARG A 63 27.68 90.57 -19.82
C ARG A 63 27.38 90.66 -18.33
N GLY A 64 27.81 91.75 -17.69
CA GLY A 64 27.53 91.99 -16.29
C GLY A 64 28.44 93.06 -15.72
N ASN A 65 28.11 93.53 -14.52
CA ASN A 65 28.90 94.50 -13.78
C ASN A 65 29.56 93.77 -12.61
N VAL A 66 30.83 94.08 -12.33
CA VAL A 66 31.59 93.47 -11.25
C VAL A 66 32.04 94.52 -10.24
N THR A 67 31.94 94.15 -8.96
CA THR A 67 32.53 94.91 -7.86
C THR A 67 33.50 94.01 -7.14
N VAL A 68 34.78 94.35 -7.18
CA VAL A 68 35.88 93.57 -6.60
C VAL A 68 36.65 94.46 -5.66
N ILE A 69 36.72 94.07 -4.39
CA ILE A 69 37.44 94.81 -3.35
C ILE A 69 38.48 93.86 -2.77
N SER A 70 39.76 94.08 -3.09
CA SER A 70 40.87 93.37 -2.45
C SER A 70 41.66 94.29 -1.51
N ASN A 71 41.64 93.99 -0.22
CA ASN A 71 42.44 94.68 0.79
C ASN A 71 43.86 94.10 0.93
N LYS A 72 44.11 92.90 0.38
CA LYS A 72 45.40 92.20 0.42
C LYS A 72 46.13 92.37 -0.92
N PRO A 73 47.45 92.60 -0.92
CA PRO A 73 48.23 92.51 -2.15
C PRO A 73 48.21 91.07 -2.64
N LEU A 74 47.76 90.84 -3.87
CA LEU A 74 47.62 89.51 -4.47
C LEU A 74 48.76 89.23 -5.45
N ASN A 75 49.24 87.99 -5.44
CA ASN A 75 50.18 87.50 -6.44
C ASN A 75 49.46 87.15 -7.76
N LYS A 76 50.20 86.95 -8.85
CA LYS A 76 49.66 86.67 -10.20
C LYS A 76 48.63 85.54 -10.22
N ASP A 77 48.90 84.45 -9.52
CA ASP A 77 48.00 83.28 -9.46
C ASP A 77 46.78 83.55 -8.57
N GLU A 78 46.95 84.27 -7.45
CA GLU A 78 45.85 84.66 -6.57
C GLU A 78 44.90 85.66 -7.22
N VAL A 79 45.43 86.56 -8.06
CA VAL A 79 44.63 87.44 -8.92
C VAL A 79 43.80 86.62 -9.90
N TYR A 80 44.39 85.57 -10.50
CA TYR A 80 43.68 84.69 -11.40
C TYR A 80 42.61 83.85 -10.67
N ASP A 81 42.87 83.37 -9.46
CA ASP A 81 41.88 82.67 -8.63
C ASP A 81 40.74 83.59 -8.20
N LEU A 82 41.05 84.84 -7.82
CA LEU A 82 40.05 85.86 -7.55
C LEU A 82 39.19 86.15 -8.79
N PHE A 83 39.82 86.23 -9.97
CA PHE A 83 39.13 86.40 -11.24
C PHE A 83 38.16 85.25 -11.52
N LEU A 84 38.58 83.99 -11.34
CA LEU A 84 37.69 82.83 -11.47
C LEU A 84 36.52 82.89 -10.48
N GLY A 85 36.77 83.33 -9.24
CA GLY A 85 35.74 83.51 -8.22
C GLY A 85 34.74 84.62 -8.54
N VAL A 86 35.18 85.74 -9.12
CA VAL A 86 34.29 86.83 -9.53
C VAL A 86 33.47 86.44 -10.77
N LEU A 87 34.05 85.68 -11.69
CA LEU A 87 33.33 85.13 -12.84
C LEU A 87 32.22 84.17 -12.41
N ASN A 88 32.49 83.33 -11.41
CA ASN A 88 31.52 82.41 -10.81
C ASN A 88 30.27 83.15 -10.32
N VAL A 89 30.44 84.24 -9.56
CA VAL A 89 29.32 85.04 -9.03
C VAL A 89 28.41 85.58 -10.14
N ASN A 90 28.96 85.81 -11.34
CA ASN A 90 28.23 86.30 -12.50
C ASN A 90 27.76 85.19 -13.47
N GLY A 91 27.91 83.92 -13.10
CA GLY A 91 27.48 82.78 -13.93
C GLY A 91 28.32 82.58 -15.20
N VAL A 92 29.61 82.94 -15.13
CA VAL A 92 30.58 82.80 -16.22
C VAL A 92 31.68 81.84 -15.79
N VAL A 93 32.10 80.99 -16.71
CA VAL A 93 33.19 80.03 -16.51
C VAL A 93 34.36 80.34 -17.42
N ALA A 94 35.57 80.22 -16.87
CA ALA A 94 36.79 80.24 -17.64
C ALA A 94 37.27 78.82 -17.95
N LEU A 95 37.37 78.48 -19.23
CA LEU A 95 37.83 77.20 -19.74
C LEU A 95 39.18 77.34 -20.43
N PRO A 96 40.26 76.70 -19.94
CA PRO A 96 41.55 76.75 -20.59
C PRO A 96 41.52 75.95 -21.91
N SER A 97 41.80 76.62 -23.03
CA SER A 97 41.78 76.05 -24.38
C SER A 97 43.10 76.37 -25.09
N GLY A 98 44.14 75.59 -24.81
CA GLY A 98 45.48 75.82 -25.35
C GLY A 98 46.11 77.09 -24.75
N ASN A 99 46.52 78.04 -25.59
CA ASN A 99 47.13 79.30 -25.16
C ASN A 99 46.10 80.40 -24.81
N THR A 100 44.80 80.11 -24.92
CA THR A 100 43.71 81.07 -24.68
C THR A 100 42.71 80.48 -23.70
N VAL A 101 42.16 81.30 -22.81
CA VAL A 101 41.10 80.93 -21.88
C VAL A 101 39.77 81.41 -22.43
N LYS A 102 38.84 80.49 -22.72
CA LYS A 102 37.50 80.80 -23.22
C LYS A 102 36.58 81.12 -22.07
N LEU A 103 35.89 82.25 -22.14
CA LEU A 103 34.90 82.69 -21.15
C LEU A 103 33.51 82.44 -21.71
N VAL A 104 32.78 81.53 -21.07
CA VAL A 104 31.51 81.00 -21.56
C VAL A 104 30.48 81.07 -20.41
N PRO A 105 29.19 81.36 -20.68
CA PRO A 105 28.15 81.25 -19.66
C PRO A 105 28.00 79.83 -19.13
N ASP A 106 27.63 79.67 -17.84
CA ASP A 106 27.46 78.37 -17.16
C ASP A 106 26.62 77.35 -17.95
N SER A 107 25.59 77.82 -18.67
CA SER A 107 24.69 76.96 -19.47
C SER A 107 25.39 76.24 -20.63
N ASN A 108 26.50 76.79 -21.15
CA ASN A 108 27.19 76.31 -22.34
C ASN A 108 28.49 75.54 -22.03
N VAL A 109 28.82 75.33 -20.75
CA VAL A 109 30.03 74.65 -20.28
C VAL A 109 30.11 73.20 -20.77
N LYS A 110 28.96 72.51 -20.87
CA LYS A 110 28.88 71.11 -21.30
C LYS A 110 29.35 70.90 -22.75
N ASN A 111 29.16 71.90 -23.61
CA ASN A 111 29.46 71.81 -25.04
C ASN A 111 30.88 72.28 -25.39
N SER A 112 31.57 72.94 -24.47
CA SER A 112 32.83 73.65 -24.73
C SER A 112 34.09 72.83 -24.39
N GLY A 113 33.92 71.57 -23.95
CA GLY A 113 35.01 70.62 -23.69
C GLY A 113 35.77 70.95 -22.42
N ILE A 114 35.55 70.16 -21.36
CA ILE A 114 36.15 70.38 -20.04
C ILE A 114 37.46 69.58 -19.94
N PRO A 115 38.58 70.19 -19.50
CA PRO A 115 39.85 69.48 -19.36
C PRO A 115 39.78 68.38 -18.28
N TYR A 116 40.45 67.26 -18.55
CA TYR A 116 40.59 66.16 -17.60
C TYR A 116 41.76 66.42 -16.65
N ASP A 117 41.49 66.41 -15.34
CA ASP A 117 42.51 66.59 -14.29
C ASP A 117 42.88 65.24 -13.67
N SER A 118 44.00 64.67 -14.13
CA SER A 118 44.54 63.40 -13.62
C SER A 118 45.46 63.56 -12.41
N ARG A 119 46.01 64.77 -12.17
CA ARG A 119 47.07 65.01 -11.19
C ARG A 119 46.61 65.85 -9.99
N SER A 120 45.33 66.14 -9.88
CA SER A 120 44.75 66.98 -8.81
C SER A 120 45.48 68.33 -8.67
N ARG A 121 45.86 68.93 -9.80
CA ARG A 121 46.60 70.20 -9.83
C ARG A 121 45.69 71.41 -9.98
N ALA A 122 44.46 71.21 -10.43
CA ALA A 122 43.48 72.28 -10.51
C ALA A 122 43.01 72.67 -9.11
N GLY A 123 42.97 73.98 -8.86
CA GLY A 123 42.57 74.56 -7.58
C GLY A 123 41.41 75.54 -7.75
N GLY A 124 40.75 75.86 -6.64
CA GLY A 124 39.72 76.88 -6.58
C GLY A 124 38.51 76.62 -7.48
N ASP A 125 38.13 77.66 -8.23
CA ASP A 125 36.92 77.73 -9.05
C ASP A 125 37.12 77.26 -10.50
N GLN A 126 38.25 76.62 -10.81
CA GLN A 126 38.51 76.03 -12.11
C GLN A 126 37.62 74.80 -12.35
N ILE A 127 36.95 74.72 -13.50
CA ILE A 127 36.14 73.55 -13.88
C ILE A 127 37.02 72.47 -14.52
N VAL A 128 36.94 71.27 -13.97
CA VAL A 128 37.67 70.09 -14.43
C VAL A 128 36.81 68.84 -14.36
N THR A 129 37.19 67.82 -15.11
CA THR A 129 36.60 66.49 -15.00
C THR A 129 37.56 65.55 -14.28
N ARG A 130 37.07 64.80 -13.28
CA ARG A 130 37.83 63.80 -12.50
C ARG A 130 37.09 62.47 -12.46
N VAL A 131 37.86 61.38 -12.45
CA VAL A 131 37.35 60.01 -12.23
C VAL A 131 37.65 59.60 -10.79
N ILE A 132 36.63 59.22 -10.03
CA ILE A 132 36.72 58.69 -8.66
C ILE A 132 36.44 57.19 -8.71
N TRP A 133 37.36 56.37 -8.22
CA TRP A 133 37.20 54.91 -8.17
C TRP A 133 36.54 54.50 -6.86
N LEU A 134 35.55 53.61 -6.94
CA LEU A 134 34.85 52.98 -5.82
C LEU A 134 35.27 51.51 -5.70
N GLN A 135 35.42 51.04 -4.46
CA GLN A 135 35.85 49.68 -4.17
C GLN A 135 34.68 48.74 -3.89
N ASN A 136 33.65 49.23 -3.21
CA ASN A 136 32.71 48.37 -2.53
C ASN A 136 31.24 48.70 -2.80
N THR A 137 30.94 49.97 -3.10
CA THR A 137 29.58 50.42 -3.46
C THR A 137 29.42 50.60 -4.97
N ASN A 138 28.23 50.33 -5.50
CA ASN A 138 27.91 50.58 -6.91
C ASN A 138 27.79 52.10 -7.16
N PRO A 139 28.45 52.67 -8.18
CA PRO A 139 28.35 54.10 -8.47
C PRO A 139 26.92 54.60 -8.68
N ASN A 140 26.01 53.76 -9.18
CA ASN A 140 24.61 54.13 -9.42
C ASN A 140 23.83 54.41 -8.14
N ASP A 141 24.18 53.77 -7.02
CA ASP A 141 23.50 53.94 -5.73
C ASP A 141 23.85 55.28 -5.08
N LEU A 142 25.03 55.84 -5.42
CA LEU A 142 25.51 57.13 -4.89
C LEU A 142 24.97 58.34 -5.66
N ILE A 143 24.57 58.18 -6.93
CA ILE A 143 24.10 59.29 -7.78
C ILE A 143 22.95 60.09 -7.13
N PRO A 144 21.88 59.46 -6.60
CA PRO A 144 20.75 60.20 -6.04
C PRO A 144 21.13 60.99 -4.78
N ALA A 145 22.08 60.48 -3.99
CA ALA A 145 22.57 61.13 -2.78
C ALA A 145 23.51 62.30 -3.07
N LEU A 146 24.31 62.22 -4.14
CA LEU A 146 25.30 63.24 -4.49
C LEU A 146 24.74 64.36 -5.39
N ARG A 147 23.71 64.07 -6.19
CA ARG A 147 23.13 65.04 -7.14
C ARG A 147 22.68 66.38 -6.50
N PRO A 148 22.07 66.42 -5.29
CA PRO A 148 21.68 67.68 -4.66
C PRO A 148 22.86 68.58 -4.26
N LEU A 149 24.06 68.01 -4.11
CA LEU A 149 25.28 68.74 -3.71
C LEU A 149 26.02 69.37 -4.91
N MET A 150 25.49 69.20 -6.12
CA MET A 150 26.10 69.68 -7.36
C MET A 150 25.27 70.80 -8.00
N PRO A 151 25.90 71.84 -8.57
CA PRO A 151 25.20 72.86 -9.34
C PRO A 151 24.67 72.31 -10.66
N GLN A 152 23.68 72.96 -11.26
CA GLN A 152 22.97 72.45 -12.46
C GLN A 152 23.86 72.29 -13.71
N PHE A 153 24.96 73.05 -13.80
CA PHE A 153 25.93 72.95 -14.89
C PHE A 153 26.85 71.73 -14.76
N ALA A 154 27.00 71.17 -13.56
CA ALA A 154 27.89 70.06 -13.30
C ALA A 154 27.33 68.73 -13.84
N HIS A 155 28.23 67.80 -14.14
CA HIS A 155 27.87 66.49 -14.68
C HIS A 155 28.43 65.38 -13.77
N LEU A 156 27.58 64.43 -13.41
CA LEU A 156 27.98 63.23 -12.67
C LEU A 156 27.44 62.00 -13.39
N ALA A 157 28.32 61.04 -13.67
CA ALA A 157 27.99 59.81 -14.37
C ALA A 157 28.70 58.62 -13.76
N ALA A 158 27.98 57.52 -13.59
CA ALA A 158 28.54 56.22 -13.27
C ALA A 158 29.13 55.57 -14.53
N VAL A 159 30.34 55.04 -14.42
CA VAL A 159 30.90 54.10 -15.40
C VAL A 159 30.56 52.70 -14.92
N ALA A 160 29.55 52.10 -15.55
CA ALA A 160 29.17 50.73 -15.27
C ALA A 160 30.33 49.78 -15.61
N GLY A 161 30.61 48.82 -14.71
CA GLY A 161 31.62 47.77 -14.92
C GLY A 161 33.00 48.05 -14.33
N THR A 162 33.40 49.31 -14.17
CA THR A 162 34.70 49.67 -13.55
C THR A 162 34.56 50.29 -12.16
N ASN A 163 33.34 50.31 -11.60
CA ASN A 163 33.01 50.94 -10.32
C ASN A 163 33.61 52.35 -10.20
N ALA A 164 33.50 53.16 -11.25
CA ALA A 164 34.05 54.51 -11.26
C ALA A 164 32.94 55.56 -11.43
N LEU A 165 33.16 56.73 -10.85
CA LEU A 165 32.29 57.89 -10.94
C LEU A 165 33.05 59.01 -11.67
N ILE A 166 32.53 59.43 -12.82
CA ILE A 166 33.02 60.60 -13.54
C ILE A 166 32.28 61.82 -12.99
N VAL A 167 33.02 62.78 -12.45
CA VAL A 167 32.51 64.03 -11.90
C VAL A 167 33.14 65.19 -12.66
N SER A 168 32.30 66.08 -13.18
CA SER A 168 32.70 67.29 -13.88
C SER A 168 32.10 68.49 -13.17
N ASP A 169 32.94 69.23 -12.47
CA ASP A 169 32.57 70.39 -11.65
C ASP A 169 33.82 71.24 -11.32
N ARG A 170 33.66 72.26 -10.49
CA ARG A 170 34.74 73.05 -9.91
C ARG A 170 35.65 72.18 -9.07
N ALA A 171 36.97 72.44 -9.14
CA ALA A 171 37.97 71.68 -8.41
C ALA A 171 37.72 71.65 -6.88
N ALA A 172 37.26 72.77 -6.30
CA ALA A 172 36.91 72.84 -4.88
C ALA A 172 35.73 71.92 -4.50
N ASN A 173 34.68 71.83 -5.32
CA ASN A 173 33.52 70.97 -5.04
C ASN A 173 33.86 69.48 -5.26
N ILE A 174 34.64 69.16 -6.30
CA ILE A 174 35.12 67.80 -6.55
C ILE A 174 35.87 67.26 -5.32
N TYR A 175 36.71 68.08 -4.67
CA TYR A 175 37.42 67.66 -3.46
C TYR A 175 36.48 67.32 -2.29
N GLN A 176 35.39 68.07 -2.12
CA GLN A 176 34.37 67.79 -1.11
C GLN A 176 33.61 66.49 -1.43
N LEU A 177 33.18 66.33 -2.68
CA LEU A 177 32.50 65.12 -3.17
C LEU A 177 33.39 63.89 -3.02
N GLU A 178 34.68 63.99 -3.32
CA GLU A 178 35.65 62.91 -3.16
C GLU A 178 35.75 62.43 -1.71
N ASN A 179 35.77 63.34 -0.73
CA ASN A 179 35.77 62.98 0.69
C ASN A 179 34.47 62.32 1.14
N ILE A 180 33.31 62.81 0.68
CA ILE A 180 32.00 62.20 0.98
C ILE A 180 31.94 60.79 0.40
N VAL A 181 32.35 60.63 -0.85
CA VAL A 181 32.37 59.34 -1.55
C VAL A 181 33.27 58.33 -0.83
N ARG A 182 34.48 58.73 -0.41
CA ARG A 182 35.39 57.85 0.36
C ARG A 182 34.78 57.39 1.68
N ASN A 183 34.07 58.27 2.38
CA ASN A 183 33.40 57.92 3.63
C ASN A 183 32.19 56.99 3.42
N LEU A 184 31.47 57.11 2.30
CA LEU A 184 30.32 56.26 1.97
C LEU A 184 30.72 54.90 1.38
N ASP A 185 31.82 54.82 0.63
CA ASP A 185 32.32 53.58 0.04
C ASP A 185 32.92 52.63 1.10
N GLY A 186 33.45 53.19 2.20
CA GLY A 186 34.14 52.45 3.26
C GLY A 186 33.27 51.70 4.28
N THR A 187 31.94 51.69 4.17
CA THR A 187 31.07 51.13 5.23
C THR A 187 30.46 49.75 4.95
N GLY A 188 30.56 49.22 3.72
CA GLY A 188 29.79 48.03 3.32
C GLY A 188 30.59 46.74 3.24
N GLN A 189 31.31 46.31 4.27
CA GLN A 189 32.13 45.09 4.24
C GLN A 189 31.28 43.83 3.94
N ASN A 190 31.11 43.50 2.66
CA ASN A 190 30.26 42.43 2.14
C ASN A 190 31.01 41.10 2.06
N ASP A 191 31.55 40.66 3.19
CA ASP A 191 32.27 39.39 3.30
C ASP A 191 31.32 38.18 3.22
N ILE A 192 31.87 37.05 2.80
CA ILE A 192 31.16 35.76 2.69
C ILE A 192 31.49 34.91 3.92
N GLU A 193 30.47 34.33 4.54
CA GLU A 193 30.59 33.38 5.66
C GLU A 193 29.88 32.08 5.31
N ALA A 194 30.49 30.94 5.67
CA ALA A 194 29.93 29.61 5.46
C ALA A 194 29.59 28.96 6.81
N ILE A 195 28.31 28.61 7.01
CA ILE A 195 27.80 27.96 8.21
C ILE A 195 27.45 26.51 7.88
N SER A 196 27.99 25.53 8.60
CA SER A 196 27.65 24.11 8.45
C SER A 196 26.48 23.72 9.33
N LEU A 197 25.56 22.93 8.78
CA LEU A 197 24.40 22.39 9.49
C LEU A 197 24.66 20.94 9.94
N GLN A 198 24.25 20.59 11.15
CA GLN A 198 24.46 19.26 11.73
C GLN A 198 23.24 18.35 11.57
N SER A 199 22.04 18.89 11.77
CA SER A 199 20.80 18.11 11.91
C SER A 199 19.78 18.40 10.82
N SER A 200 19.78 19.61 10.28
CA SER A 200 18.80 20.07 9.29
C SER A 200 19.42 20.18 7.88
N GLN A 201 18.57 20.08 6.84
CA GLN A 201 19.00 20.19 5.45
C GLN A 201 19.06 21.66 5.00
N ALA A 202 20.14 22.05 4.33
CA ALA A 202 20.37 23.44 3.90
C ALA A 202 19.27 24.00 2.99
N GLU A 203 18.66 23.16 2.15
CA GLU A 203 17.58 23.56 1.24
C GLU A 203 16.27 23.88 1.99
N GLU A 204 15.93 23.09 3.01
CA GLU A 204 14.74 23.31 3.85
C GLU A 204 14.85 24.61 4.67
N ILE A 205 16.03 24.85 5.27
CA ILE A 205 16.26 26.07 6.07
C ILE A 205 16.20 27.31 5.20
N ILE A 206 16.76 27.29 3.98
CA ILE A 206 16.69 28.44 3.08
C ILE A 206 15.25 28.74 2.68
N GLY A 207 14.45 27.72 2.35
CA GLY A 207 13.02 27.94 2.04
C GLY A 207 12.27 28.58 3.21
N LEU A 208 12.56 28.16 4.44
CA LEU A 208 11.97 28.78 5.63
C LEU A 208 12.48 30.22 5.86
N LEU A 209 13.78 30.47 5.68
CA LEU A 209 14.37 31.80 5.79
C LEU A 209 13.83 32.75 4.72
N GLU A 210 13.63 32.27 3.49
CA GLU A 210 13.08 33.03 2.38
C GLU A 210 11.62 33.40 2.64
N THR A 211 10.78 32.43 3.04
CA THR A 211 9.37 32.68 3.39
C THR A 211 9.22 33.64 4.58
N MET A 212 10.05 33.50 5.62
CA MET A 212 10.08 34.44 6.74
C MET A 212 10.55 35.84 6.31
N SER A 213 11.53 35.93 5.40
CA SER A 213 12.03 37.22 4.90
C SER A 213 11.05 37.92 3.94
N ALA A 214 10.25 37.15 3.19
CA ALA A 214 9.28 37.67 2.23
C ALA A 214 8.02 38.26 2.90
N THR A 215 7.76 37.92 4.17
CA THR A 215 6.56 38.34 4.90
C THR A 215 6.71 39.73 5.57
N GLY A 216 7.87 40.39 5.46
CA GLY A 216 8.10 41.75 5.94
C GLY A 216 7.94 42.81 4.85
N ALA A 217 7.21 43.90 5.13
CA ALA A 217 6.95 45.02 4.20
C ALA A 217 8.20 45.83 3.78
N SER A 218 9.39 45.37 4.13
CA SER A 218 10.67 45.93 3.70
C SER A 218 11.43 44.87 2.88
N LYS A 219 11.54 45.10 1.58
CA LYS A 219 12.39 44.35 0.63
C LYS A 219 13.90 44.48 0.93
N ASP A 220 14.26 44.77 2.18
CA ASP A 220 15.58 45.19 2.66
C ASP A 220 16.49 44.03 3.09
N PHE A 221 15.96 42.81 3.27
CA PHE A 221 16.79 41.66 3.64
C PHE A 221 17.29 40.87 2.42
N ILE A 222 16.47 40.65 1.40
CA ILE A 222 16.85 39.95 0.16
C ILE A 222 16.63 40.90 -1.02
N GLY A 223 17.40 41.97 -1.00
CA GLY A 223 17.32 43.05 -1.98
C GLY A 223 18.54 43.95 -1.82
N SER A 224 19.67 43.52 -2.38
CA SER A 224 20.99 44.15 -2.38
C SER A 224 21.92 43.92 -1.16
N ARG A 225 21.41 43.86 0.08
CA ARG A 225 22.31 43.82 1.27
C ARG A 225 22.71 42.45 1.79
N VAL A 226 21.83 41.44 1.68
CA VAL A 226 22.16 40.08 2.12
C VAL A 226 21.76 39.05 1.05
N ARG A 227 22.68 38.15 0.73
CA ARG A 227 22.47 37.05 -0.22
C ARG A 227 22.80 35.73 0.46
N ILE A 228 21.87 34.79 0.37
CA ILE A 228 21.95 33.47 1.01
C ILE A 228 21.91 32.40 -0.08
N ILE A 229 22.78 31.40 0.00
CA ILE A 229 22.87 30.29 -0.95
C ILE A 229 23.10 29.00 -0.16
N ALA A 230 22.40 27.92 -0.51
CA ALA A 230 22.66 26.59 0.06
C ALA A 230 23.67 25.85 -0.81
N ASP A 231 24.68 25.27 -0.18
CA ASP A 231 25.49 24.20 -0.73
C ASP A 231 24.96 22.87 -0.17
N ASN A 232 24.10 22.21 -0.94
CA ASN A 232 23.50 20.93 -0.57
C ASN A 232 24.54 19.80 -0.44
N ARG A 233 25.63 19.86 -1.22
CA ARG A 233 26.66 18.83 -1.24
C ARG A 233 27.46 18.80 0.06
N THR A 234 27.71 19.96 0.65
CA THR A 234 28.43 20.06 1.93
C THR A 234 27.52 20.34 3.12
N ASN A 235 26.21 20.41 2.89
CA ASN A 235 25.18 20.84 3.84
C ASN A 235 25.57 22.14 4.57
N ARG A 236 25.95 23.16 3.80
CA ARG A 236 26.36 24.48 4.29
C ARG A 236 25.48 25.57 3.74
N ILE A 237 25.26 26.62 4.52
CA ILE A 237 24.62 27.85 4.09
C ILE A 237 25.71 28.92 3.95
N LEU A 238 25.79 29.52 2.76
CA LEU A 238 26.67 30.63 2.44
C LEU A 238 25.88 31.94 2.59
N ILE A 239 26.40 32.86 3.40
CA ILE A 239 25.78 34.16 3.66
C ILE A 239 26.77 35.25 3.23
N LYS A 240 26.31 36.16 2.38
CA LYS A 240 27.04 37.38 2.00
C LYS A 240 26.24 38.59 2.47
N GLY A 241 26.85 39.49 3.24
CA GLY A 241 26.23 40.76 3.63
C GLY A 241 26.85 41.41 4.87
N ASP A 242 26.21 42.47 5.34
CA ASP A 242 26.64 43.26 6.51
C ASP A 242 26.87 42.39 7.76
N PRO A 243 27.86 42.73 8.61
CA PRO A 243 28.21 41.93 9.80
C PRO A 243 27.04 41.75 10.78
N ASP A 244 26.20 42.78 10.93
CA ASP A 244 25.01 42.72 11.80
C ASP A 244 23.97 41.75 11.29
N SER A 245 23.72 41.76 9.98
CA SER A 245 22.78 40.85 9.33
C SER A 245 23.27 39.40 9.37
N ARG A 246 24.57 39.17 9.15
CA ARG A 246 25.19 37.84 9.32
C ARG A 246 25.04 37.31 10.73
N LYS A 247 25.22 38.16 11.75
CA LYS A 247 25.06 37.74 13.15
C LYS A 247 23.64 37.29 13.48
N ARG A 248 22.63 38.02 13.00
CA ARG A 248 21.22 37.65 13.17
C ARG A 248 20.88 36.34 12.46
N LEU A 249 21.32 36.19 11.20
CA LEU A 249 21.09 34.97 10.44
C LEU A 249 21.77 33.75 11.06
N ARG A 250 22.98 33.90 11.61
CA ARG A 250 23.67 32.83 12.34
C ARG A 250 22.87 32.34 13.54
N GLN A 251 22.37 33.26 14.36
CA GLN A 251 21.52 32.93 15.51
C GLN A 251 20.23 32.22 15.07
N MET A 252 19.61 32.68 13.98
CA MET A 252 18.41 32.06 13.44
C MET A 252 18.68 30.63 12.96
N ILE A 253 19.78 30.43 12.23
CA ILE A 253 20.18 29.11 11.74
C ILE A 253 20.46 28.15 12.90
N GLU A 254 21.14 28.62 13.96
CA GLU A 254 21.40 27.82 15.16
C GLU A 254 20.11 27.40 15.88
N MET A 255 19.10 28.29 15.94
CA MET A 255 17.79 27.95 16.51
C MET A 255 16.99 26.95 15.65
N LEU A 256 17.26 26.91 14.34
CA LEU A 256 16.56 26.05 13.39
C LEU A 256 17.26 24.68 13.20
N ASP A 257 18.57 24.59 13.44
CA ASP A 257 19.38 23.35 13.32
C ASP A 257 19.19 22.43 14.54
N VAL A 258 17.94 22.04 14.80
CA VAL A 258 17.57 21.14 15.90
C VAL A 258 17.54 19.70 15.38
N PRO A 259 18.02 18.69 16.14
CA PRO A 259 17.84 17.29 15.79
C PRO A 259 16.35 17.00 15.62
N SER A 260 15.96 16.54 14.43
CA SER A 260 14.63 16.02 14.17
C SER A 260 14.36 14.90 15.18
N ALA A 261 13.60 15.19 16.25
CA ALA A 261 13.36 14.25 17.34
C ALA A 261 12.75 12.95 16.78
N ASP A 262 13.54 11.87 16.73
CA ASP A 262 13.20 10.46 16.47
C ASP A 262 11.87 10.20 15.74
N ARG A 263 11.64 10.90 14.63
CA ARG A 263 10.60 10.54 13.68
C ARG A 263 11.23 9.53 12.74
N LEU A 264 11.20 8.25 13.09
CA LEU A 264 11.13 7.21 12.06
C LEU A 264 9.97 7.64 11.14
N GLY A 265 10.30 8.14 9.94
CA GLY A 265 9.44 9.01 9.12
C GLY A 265 8.02 8.50 8.90
N GLY A 266 7.13 8.79 9.87
CA GLY A 266 5.75 8.32 9.91
C GLY A 266 5.58 6.80 9.90
N LEU A 267 6.65 5.99 9.97
CA LEU A 267 6.62 4.54 9.70
C LEU A 267 6.56 3.73 11.01
N LYS A 268 5.53 2.89 11.15
CA LYS A 268 5.36 1.94 12.27
C LYS A 268 4.93 0.58 11.75
N VAL A 269 5.50 -0.48 12.33
CA VAL A 269 5.15 -1.87 12.02
C VAL A 269 4.31 -2.44 13.16
N PHE A 270 3.09 -2.86 12.87
CA PHE A 270 2.19 -3.51 13.79
C PHE A 270 2.18 -5.02 13.51
N ARG A 271 2.53 -5.83 14.52
CA ARG A 271 2.35 -7.29 14.44
C ARG A 271 1.00 -7.64 15.04
N LEU A 272 0.13 -8.23 14.23
CA LEU A 272 -1.23 -8.56 14.64
C LEU A 272 -1.24 -9.92 15.34
N LYS A 273 -2.04 -10.04 16.41
CA LYS A 273 -2.13 -11.24 17.24
C LYS A 273 -3.22 -12.20 16.79
N TYR A 274 -4.36 -11.66 16.36
CA TYR A 274 -5.58 -12.41 16.06
C TYR A 274 -6.14 -12.07 14.68
N ALA A 275 -6.14 -10.79 14.30
CA ALA A 275 -6.63 -10.34 13.00
C ALA A 275 -5.62 -10.67 11.88
N SER A 276 -6.13 -10.88 10.67
CA SER A 276 -5.28 -11.03 9.49
C SER A 276 -4.88 -9.67 8.93
N ALA A 277 -3.59 -9.48 8.63
CA ALA A 277 -3.05 -8.22 8.13
C ALA A 277 -3.71 -7.77 6.83
N LYS A 278 -4.07 -8.72 5.96
CA LYS A 278 -4.75 -8.47 4.70
C LYS A 278 -6.14 -7.83 4.92
N ASN A 279 -6.99 -8.49 5.71
CA ASN A 279 -8.37 -8.01 5.92
C ASN A 279 -8.36 -6.67 6.69
N LEU A 280 -7.43 -6.51 7.65
CA LEU A 280 -7.32 -5.28 8.42
C LEU A 280 -6.82 -4.10 7.56
N ALA A 281 -5.89 -4.34 6.63
CA ALA A 281 -5.43 -3.29 5.70
C ALA A 281 -6.56 -2.79 4.79
N GLU A 282 -7.40 -3.69 4.28
CA GLU A 282 -8.57 -3.32 3.45
C GLU A 282 -9.57 -2.47 4.25
N ILE A 283 -9.85 -2.84 5.52
CA ILE A 283 -10.74 -2.07 6.40
C ILE A 283 -10.15 -0.68 6.70
N LEU A 284 -8.87 -0.60 7.05
CA LEU A 284 -8.20 0.68 7.32
C LEU A 284 -8.10 1.56 6.07
N GLN A 285 -7.97 0.97 4.88
CA GLN A 285 -8.02 1.71 3.63
C GLN A 285 -9.40 2.37 3.44
N GLY A 286 -10.49 1.66 3.71
CA GLY A 286 -11.84 2.23 3.67
C GLY A 286 -12.01 3.39 4.66
N LEU A 287 -11.44 3.27 5.86
CA LEU A 287 -11.45 4.34 6.86
C LEU A 287 -10.70 5.60 6.41
N VAL A 288 -9.51 5.44 5.82
CA VAL A 288 -8.64 6.57 5.42
C VAL A 288 -9.15 7.27 4.16
N THR A 289 -9.71 6.54 3.20
CA THR A 289 -10.19 7.10 1.93
C THR A 289 -11.60 7.67 2.01
N GLY A 290 -12.37 7.31 3.05
CA GLY A 290 -13.80 7.60 3.12
C GLY A 290 -14.62 6.89 2.03
N GLN A 291 -13.99 6.00 1.25
CA GLN A 291 -14.62 5.20 0.23
C GLN A 291 -15.07 3.88 0.85
N SER A 292 -16.36 3.54 0.73
CA SER A 292 -16.84 2.22 1.16
C SER A 292 -16.06 1.12 0.45
N VAL A 293 -15.48 0.19 1.21
CA VAL A 293 -14.86 -1.03 0.69
C VAL A 293 -15.91 -1.80 -0.11
N SER A 294 -15.86 -1.69 -1.43
CA SER A 294 -16.64 -2.52 -2.34
C SER A 294 -16.09 -3.94 -2.24
N SER A 295 -16.78 -4.81 -1.50
CA SER A 295 -16.47 -6.24 -1.48
C SER A 295 -16.65 -6.77 -2.90
N SER A 296 -15.54 -6.98 -3.60
CA SER A 296 -15.49 -7.77 -4.82
C SER A 296 -15.68 -9.24 -4.44
N SER A 297 -16.92 -9.59 -4.09
CA SER A 297 -17.34 -10.99 -4.02
C SER A 297 -17.12 -11.59 -5.41
N ALA A 298 -16.11 -12.44 -5.53
CA ALA A 298 -15.81 -13.22 -6.70
C ALA A 298 -16.94 -14.22 -6.96
N SER A 299 -18.03 -13.73 -7.55
CA SER A 299 -19.02 -14.57 -8.21
C SER A 299 -18.50 -14.84 -9.61
N ASN A 300 -17.75 -15.93 -9.75
CA ASN A 300 -17.58 -16.59 -11.04
C ASN A 300 -18.96 -17.01 -11.54
N ASN A 301 -19.57 -16.20 -12.41
CA ASN A 301 -20.64 -16.70 -13.25
C ASN A 301 -20.52 -16.16 -14.67
N ALA A 302 -20.56 -17.10 -15.59
CA ALA A 302 -20.33 -16.95 -17.00
C ALA A 302 -21.49 -16.24 -17.70
N GLY A 303 -21.16 -15.48 -18.75
CA GLY A 303 -22.09 -15.07 -19.80
C GLY A 303 -22.68 -13.67 -19.62
N SER A 304 -22.00 -12.66 -20.14
CA SER A 304 -22.70 -11.61 -20.88
C SER A 304 -21.76 -10.87 -21.84
N SER A 305 -22.16 -10.90 -23.10
CA SER A 305 -21.51 -10.36 -24.28
C SER A 305 -21.26 -8.85 -24.18
N ASN A 306 -20.00 -8.44 -24.38
CA ASN A 306 -19.66 -7.04 -24.65
C ASN A 306 -19.30 -6.85 -26.13
N ASN A 307 -20.10 -6.01 -26.78
CA ASN A 307 -19.89 -5.42 -28.11
C ASN A 307 -18.49 -4.77 -28.25
N PRO A 308 -17.71 -5.07 -29.30
CA PRO A 308 -16.52 -4.29 -29.63
C PRO A 308 -16.79 -3.36 -30.81
N ILE A 309 -17.37 -2.18 -30.55
CA ILE A 309 -17.34 -1.07 -31.53
C ILE A 309 -17.17 0.24 -30.75
N ASN A 310 -15.98 0.47 -30.17
CA ASN A 310 -15.55 1.84 -29.88
C ASN A 310 -14.06 1.99 -29.52
N ASN A 311 -13.14 1.38 -30.28
CA ASN A 311 -11.71 1.66 -30.09
C ASN A 311 -10.84 1.39 -31.33
N LEU A 312 -11.21 1.95 -32.48
CA LEU A 312 -10.39 1.91 -33.70
C LEU A 312 -10.14 3.28 -34.36
N VAL A 313 -10.35 4.39 -33.66
CA VAL A 313 -9.89 5.70 -34.16
C VAL A 313 -9.16 6.43 -33.04
N SER A 314 -7.83 6.35 -33.06
CA SER A 314 -6.93 7.51 -33.05
C SER A 314 -5.50 7.04 -32.79
N ASN A 315 -4.80 6.72 -33.87
CA ASN A 315 -3.35 6.58 -33.88
C ASN A 315 -2.76 7.93 -34.34
N ASN A 316 -2.07 8.58 -33.41
CA ASN A 316 -0.85 9.37 -33.57
C ASN A 316 -0.56 10.00 -34.96
N GLN A 317 -0.66 11.33 -35.05
CA GLN A 317 0.18 12.13 -35.94
C GLN A 317 0.55 13.47 -35.31
N SER A 318 1.85 13.74 -35.36
CA SER A 318 2.56 14.97 -35.05
C SER A 318 1.85 16.25 -35.50
N SER A 319 1.74 17.23 -34.61
CA SER A 319 1.91 18.64 -34.98
C SER A 319 2.33 19.48 -33.78
N ASN A 320 3.47 20.14 -33.96
CA ASN A 320 4.01 21.19 -33.13
C ASN A 320 3.07 22.41 -33.17
N SER A 321 2.59 22.89 -32.02
CA SER A 321 2.16 24.28 -31.88
C SER A 321 2.36 24.80 -30.45
N THR A 322 3.03 25.93 -30.40
CA THR A 322 3.32 26.81 -29.26
C THR A 322 2.07 27.49 -28.72
N SER A 323 1.86 27.51 -27.41
CA SER A 323 1.57 28.72 -26.59
C SER A 323 0.96 28.39 -25.22
N GLY A 324 1.38 29.13 -24.18
CA GLY A 324 0.56 29.41 -22.99
C GLY A 324 0.92 28.68 -21.69
N SER A 325 1.65 29.37 -20.83
CA SER A 325 2.04 28.99 -19.46
C SER A 325 0.87 28.88 -18.48
N SER A 326 0.85 27.82 -17.65
CA SER A 326 0.53 27.93 -16.22
C SER A 326 1.26 26.82 -15.44
N SER A 327 2.18 27.25 -14.58
CA SER A 327 3.07 26.40 -13.78
C SER A 327 2.41 26.05 -12.45
N SER A 328 1.92 24.82 -12.30
CA SER A 328 1.72 24.19 -11.00
C SER A 328 2.76 23.08 -10.84
N ILE A 329 3.62 23.23 -9.83
CA ILE A 329 4.58 22.21 -9.39
C ILE A 329 3.84 20.90 -9.15
N SER A 330 4.15 19.90 -9.96
CA SER A 330 3.75 18.51 -9.76
C SER A 330 4.97 17.75 -9.27
N THR A 331 4.97 17.43 -7.97
CA THR A 331 5.79 16.36 -7.40
C THR A 331 5.59 15.07 -8.18
N PRO A 332 6.60 14.21 -8.38
CA PRO A 332 6.41 12.95 -9.07
C PRO A 332 5.57 12.01 -8.20
N SER A 333 4.26 11.97 -8.42
CA SER A 333 3.43 10.85 -7.99
C SER A 333 3.73 9.69 -8.93
N ILE A 334 4.38 8.65 -8.40
CA ILE A 334 4.52 7.36 -9.08
C ILE A 334 3.10 6.80 -9.25
N ASN A 335 2.53 7.01 -10.42
CA ASN A 335 1.24 6.45 -10.81
C ASN A 335 1.46 4.99 -11.25
N LEU A 336 1.39 4.06 -10.29
CA LEU A 336 1.27 2.63 -10.58
C LEU A 336 -0.17 2.37 -11.03
N ASN A 337 -0.39 2.54 -12.33
CA ASN A 337 -1.59 2.10 -13.02
C ASN A 337 -1.74 0.58 -12.83
N SER A 338 -2.55 0.19 -11.85
CA SER A 338 -2.93 -1.20 -11.56
C SER A 338 -3.94 -1.67 -12.61
N GLY A 339 -3.41 -2.02 -13.77
CA GLY A 339 -4.10 -2.78 -14.81
C GLY A 339 -3.32 -4.05 -15.10
N SER A 340 -3.23 -4.95 -14.12
CA SER A 340 -2.77 -6.32 -14.38
C SER A 340 -3.28 -7.27 -13.30
N ASN A 341 -4.24 -8.11 -13.70
CA ASN A 341 -4.58 -9.35 -13.02
C ASN A 341 -3.33 -10.23 -12.95
N ASN A 342 -2.67 -10.28 -11.80
CA ASN A 342 -1.78 -11.39 -11.49
C ASN A 342 -1.94 -11.82 -10.04
N GLN A 343 -2.57 -12.98 -9.91
CA GLN A 343 -2.72 -13.77 -8.69
C GLN A 343 -1.34 -14.28 -8.26
N ASN A 344 -0.63 -13.48 -7.47
CA ASN A 344 0.27 -14.01 -6.44
C ASN A 344 0.43 -12.97 -5.33
N GLY A 345 -0.53 -13.00 -4.40
CA GLY A 345 -0.61 -12.07 -3.28
C GLY A 345 0.44 -12.38 -2.21
N SER A 346 1.19 -11.37 -1.82
CA SER A 346 1.85 -11.34 -0.51
C SER A 346 1.87 -9.93 0.09
N VAL A 347 1.89 -8.90 -0.77
CA VAL A 347 1.97 -7.50 -0.36
C VAL A 347 0.88 -6.69 -1.05
N SER A 348 -0.12 -6.26 -0.29
CA SER A 348 -1.08 -5.23 -0.73
C SER A 348 -0.58 -3.88 -0.23
N SER A 349 -0.43 -2.90 -1.13
CA SER A 349 0.13 -1.58 -0.81
C SER A 349 -0.80 -0.48 -1.29
N PHE A 350 -1.22 0.39 -0.39
CA PHE A 350 -2.07 1.55 -0.70
C PHE A 350 -1.34 2.84 -0.36
N ASN A 351 -1.64 3.93 -1.09
CA ASN A 351 -1.11 5.26 -0.83
C ASN A 351 -2.21 6.29 -1.11
N GLY A 352 -2.66 7.00 -0.08
CA GLY A 352 -3.72 8.00 -0.17
C GLY A 352 -3.67 8.96 1.02
N ASN A 353 -3.91 10.26 0.79
CA ASN A 353 -3.95 11.29 1.83
C ASN A 353 -2.71 11.35 2.76
N GLY A 354 -1.52 11.00 2.26
CA GLY A 354 -0.29 10.96 3.07
C GLY A 354 -0.18 9.74 3.99
N VAL A 355 -1.08 8.76 3.84
CA VAL A 355 -1.07 7.47 4.53
C VAL A 355 -0.75 6.36 3.52
N SER A 356 0.21 5.51 3.85
CA SER A 356 0.47 4.26 3.12
C SER A 356 0.39 3.09 4.07
N ILE A 357 -0.42 2.10 3.71
CA ILE A 357 -0.64 0.90 4.50
C ILE A 357 -0.24 -0.27 3.62
N ILE A 358 0.65 -1.11 4.15
CA ILE A 358 1.16 -2.30 3.49
C ILE A 358 0.89 -3.49 4.40
N ALA A 359 0.15 -4.49 3.92
CA ALA A 359 -0.01 -5.75 4.65
C ALA A 359 1.02 -6.77 4.18
N ASP A 360 1.79 -7.31 5.12
CA ASP A 360 2.59 -8.51 4.95
C ASP A 360 1.81 -9.70 5.53
N SER A 361 1.27 -10.51 4.62
CA SER A 361 0.53 -11.72 4.98
C SER A 361 1.42 -12.85 5.54
N THR A 362 2.71 -12.87 5.20
CA THR A 362 3.64 -13.92 5.64
C THR A 362 4.06 -13.76 7.09
N GLN A 363 4.24 -12.50 7.53
CA GLN A 363 4.57 -12.16 8.91
C GLN A 363 3.34 -11.77 9.75
N ASN A 364 2.15 -11.78 9.15
CA ASN A 364 0.92 -11.23 9.70
C ASN A 364 1.14 -9.84 10.35
N ALA A 365 1.76 -8.96 9.58
CA ALA A 365 2.17 -7.63 10.04
C ALA A 365 1.65 -6.54 9.11
N LEU A 366 1.31 -5.40 9.69
CA LEU A 366 0.89 -4.20 8.99
C LEU A 366 1.99 -3.15 9.09
N VAL A 367 2.53 -2.72 7.97
CA VAL A 367 3.47 -1.61 7.89
C VAL A 367 2.69 -0.37 7.50
N VAL A 368 2.63 0.60 8.41
CA VAL A 368 1.87 1.84 8.23
C VAL A 368 2.83 3.01 8.18
N LYS A 369 2.70 3.85 7.17
CA LYS A 369 3.36 5.15 7.05
C LYS A 369 2.30 6.24 7.08
N ALA A 370 2.25 7.08 8.12
CA ALA A 370 1.25 8.14 8.25
C ALA A 370 1.81 9.36 9.03
N ASP A 371 1.12 10.49 8.95
CA ASP A 371 1.35 11.62 9.86
C ASP A 371 1.16 11.15 11.33
N PRO A 372 2.01 11.57 12.29
CA PRO A 372 1.84 11.33 13.72
C PRO A 372 0.42 11.43 14.28
N GLN A 373 -0.43 12.32 13.75
CA GLN A 373 -1.83 12.42 14.21
C GLN A 373 -2.65 11.19 13.78
N LEU A 374 -2.69 10.88 12.48
CA LEU A 374 -3.41 9.73 11.92
C LEU A 374 -2.85 8.40 12.43
N MET A 375 -1.54 8.33 12.70
CA MET A 375 -0.91 7.14 13.26
C MET A 375 -1.53 6.74 14.61
N ARG A 376 -1.90 7.71 15.46
CA ARG A 376 -2.54 7.41 16.76
C ARG A 376 -3.97 6.88 16.59
N GLU A 377 -4.70 7.38 15.60
CA GLU A 377 -6.05 6.89 15.27
C GLU A 377 -6.00 5.47 14.72
N ILE A 378 -5.09 5.20 13.78
CA ILE A 378 -4.87 3.86 13.23
C ILE A 378 -4.46 2.88 14.34
N GLU A 379 -3.57 3.28 15.25
CA GLU A 379 -3.17 2.45 16.38
C GLU A 379 -4.36 2.11 17.30
N ALA A 380 -5.20 3.10 17.62
CA ALA A 380 -6.41 2.87 18.41
C ALA A 380 -7.39 1.93 17.69
N ALA A 381 -7.58 2.10 16.38
CA ALA A 381 -8.43 1.22 15.57
C ALA A 381 -7.89 -0.22 15.52
N ILE A 382 -6.59 -0.41 15.32
CA ILE A 382 -5.95 -1.73 15.34
C ILE A 382 -6.15 -2.42 16.69
N GLN A 383 -5.99 -1.71 17.81
CA GLN A 383 -6.19 -2.28 19.14
C GLN A 383 -7.63 -2.76 19.38
N GLN A 384 -8.62 -2.07 18.80
CA GLN A 384 -10.03 -2.46 18.90
C GLN A 384 -10.42 -3.60 17.95
N LEU A 385 -9.75 -3.71 16.80
CA LEU A 385 -10.03 -4.75 15.79
C LEU A 385 -9.25 -6.04 16.03
N ASP A 386 -8.04 -5.98 16.61
CA ASP A 386 -7.19 -7.14 16.90
C ASP A 386 -7.60 -7.80 18.23
N ILE A 387 -8.85 -8.27 18.29
CA ILE A 387 -9.40 -9.02 19.42
C ILE A 387 -9.50 -10.51 19.12
N ARG A 388 -9.45 -11.33 20.17
CA ARG A 388 -9.64 -12.78 20.04
C ARG A 388 -11.10 -13.08 19.69
N ARG A 389 -11.32 -13.65 18.51
CA ARG A 389 -12.64 -14.10 18.06
C ARG A 389 -13.01 -15.42 18.74
N GLN A 390 -14.28 -15.56 19.12
CA GLN A 390 -14.80 -16.80 19.67
C GLN A 390 -15.04 -17.84 18.57
N GLN A 391 -15.08 -19.12 18.97
CA GLN A 391 -15.40 -20.23 18.09
C GLN A 391 -16.80 -20.76 18.42
N VAL A 392 -17.42 -21.48 17.50
CA VAL A 392 -18.70 -22.15 17.69
C VAL A 392 -18.54 -23.61 17.26
N LEU A 393 -18.89 -24.53 18.15
CA LEU A 393 -19.14 -25.92 17.83
C LEU A 393 -20.59 -26.05 17.37
N ILE A 394 -20.79 -26.49 16.13
CA ILE A 394 -22.11 -26.77 15.57
C ILE A 394 -22.27 -28.28 15.47
N GLU A 395 -23.36 -28.79 16.03
CA GLU A 395 -23.78 -30.18 15.88
C GLU A 395 -25.14 -30.22 15.20
N ALA A 396 -25.29 -31.05 14.18
CA ALA A 396 -26.60 -31.36 13.63
C ALA A 396 -27.02 -32.77 14.04
N ALA A 397 -28.32 -33.01 14.22
CA ALA A 397 -28.86 -34.35 14.40
C ALA A 397 -29.98 -34.58 13.39
N ILE A 398 -29.82 -35.63 12.59
CA ILE A 398 -30.73 -35.99 11.51
C ILE A 398 -31.34 -37.33 11.89
N ILE A 399 -32.65 -37.33 12.08
CA ILE A 399 -33.41 -38.51 12.49
C ILE A 399 -34.40 -38.84 11.39
N GLU A 400 -34.27 -40.02 10.80
CA GLU A 400 -35.22 -40.54 9.81
C GLU A 400 -35.76 -41.90 10.26
N VAL A 401 -37.08 -42.00 10.37
CA VAL A 401 -37.80 -43.25 10.63
C VAL A 401 -38.69 -43.53 9.43
N ALA A 402 -38.48 -44.66 8.76
CA ALA A 402 -39.25 -45.07 7.61
C ALA A 402 -39.85 -46.48 7.82
N GLY A 403 -41.06 -46.69 7.32
CA GLY A 403 -41.75 -47.96 7.35
C GLY A 403 -42.55 -48.19 6.06
N ASP A 404 -42.52 -49.41 5.55
CA ASP A 404 -43.30 -49.86 4.39
C ASP A 404 -44.06 -51.14 4.74
N ASP A 405 -45.37 -51.09 4.61
CA ASP A 405 -46.30 -52.20 4.85
C ASP A 405 -47.05 -52.51 3.54
N ALA A 406 -46.79 -53.66 2.93
CA ALA A 406 -47.50 -54.11 1.74
C ALA A 406 -48.25 -55.42 1.97
N ASP A 407 -49.55 -55.41 1.69
CA ASP A 407 -50.45 -56.55 1.71
C ASP A 407 -50.96 -56.81 0.29
N GLN A 408 -50.72 -58.01 -0.24
CA GLN A 408 -51.17 -58.44 -1.57
C GLN A 408 -51.90 -59.76 -1.46
N LEU A 409 -53.09 -59.84 -2.07
CA LEU A 409 -53.87 -61.06 -2.17
C LEU A 409 -54.64 -61.09 -3.49
N GLY A 410 -54.50 -62.18 -4.25
CA GLY A 410 -55.32 -62.37 -5.45
C GLY A 410 -55.40 -63.83 -5.89
N VAL A 411 -56.45 -64.12 -6.64
CA VAL A 411 -56.69 -65.42 -7.26
C VAL A 411 -56.80 -65.24 -8.77
N GLN A 412 -55.97 -65.95 -9.52
CA GLN A 412 -55.96 -65.94 -10.98
C GLN A 412 -56.44 -67.30 -11.50
N TRP A 413 -57.19 -67.34 -12.60
CA TRP A 413 -57.72 -68.57 -13.18
C TRP A 413 -57.23 -68.76 -14.61
N ALA A 414 -56.77 -69.96 -14.94
CA ALA A 414 -56.51 -70.42 -16.31
C ALA A 414 -57.48 -71.52 -16.69
N LEU A 415 -58.11 -71.36 -17.85
CA LEU A 415 -58.97 -72.38 -18.43
C LEU A 415 -58.76 -72.40 -19.95
N GLY A 416 -57.98 -73.35 -20.47
CA GLY A 416 -57.92 -73.63 -21.91
C GLY A 416 -56.53 -73.83 -22.50
N ASP A 417 -56.43 -73.76 -23.83
CA ASP A 417 -55.18 -74.03 -24.57
C ASP A 417 -54.32 -72.75 -24.70
N ILE A 418 -53.11 -72.82 -24.15
CA ILE A 418 -52.14 -71.71 -24.11
C ILE A 418 -51.73 -71.28 -25.54
N SER A 419 -51.85 -72.18 -26.53
CA SER A 419 -51.49 -71.92 -27.93
C SER A 419 -52.63 -71.34 -28.78
N SER A 420 -53.90 -71.46 -28.37
CA SER A 420 -55.06 -71.10 -29.19
C SER A 420 -56.02 -70.09 -28.55
N GLY A 421 -55.62 -69.46 -27.43
CA GLY A 421 -56.30 -68.29 -26.88
C GLY A 421 -57.69 -68.60 -26.31
N ILE A 422 -57.72 -69.26 -25.15
CA ILE A 422 -58.95 -69.46 -24.37
C ILE A 422 -58.72 -68.86 -22.96
N GLY A 423 -59.77 -68.23 -22.42
CA GLY A 423 -59.76 -67.18 -21.39
C GLY A 423 -58.82 -67.37 -20.20
N LEU A 424 -57.99 -66.36 -19.97
CA LEU A 424 -57.14 -66.19 -18.80
C LEU A 424 -57.73 -65.06 -17.94
N ILE A 425 -58.15 -65.35 -16.71
CA ILE A 425 -58.42 -64.30 -15.71
C ILE A 425 -57.07 -63.98 -15.08
N ASN A 426 -56.41 -62.98 -15.66
CA ASN A 426 -55.07 -62.57 -15.27
C ASN A 426 -55.09 -61.20 -14.60
N PHE A 427 -54.44 -61.12 -13.44
CA PHE A 427 -54.21 -59.86 -12.73
C PHE A 427 -52.73 -59.53 -12.75
N THR A 428 -52.43 -58.24 -12.91
CA THR A 428 -51.05 -57.73 -13.04
C THR A 428 -50.61 -56.93 -11.82
N ASN A 429 -51.53 -56.60 -10.91
CA ASN A 429 -51.25 -55.81 -9.70
C ASN A 429 -50.74 -56.63 -8.51
N VAL A 430 -50.74 -57.96 -8.57
CA VAL A 430 -50.27 -58.86 -7.51
C VAL A 430 -49.32 -59.90 -8.10
N GLY A 431 -48.13 -60.04 -7.51
CA GLY A 431 -47.16 -61.10 -7.81
C GLY A 431 -46.83 -61.35 -9.30
N SER A 432 -46.45 -62.59 -9.62
CA SER A 432 -46.23 -63.05 -10.99
C SER A 432 -47.55 -63.34 -11.69
N SER A 433 -47.76 -62.77 -12.87
CA SER A 433 -48.94 -63.07 -13.68
C SER A 433 -48.90 -64.53 -14.19
N LEU A 434 -50.07 -65.17 -14.27
CA LEU A 434 -50.21 -66.53 -14.82
C LEU A 434 -49.64 -66.66 -16.25
N SER A 435 -49.69 -65.59 -17.04
CA SER A 435 -49.03 -65.49 -18.35
C SER A 435 -47.49 -65.59 -18.28
N LYS A 436 -46.85 -64.98 -17.27
CA LYS A 436 -45.41 -65.06 -17.04
C LYS A 436 -44.99 -66.46 -16.55
N LEU A 437 -45.79 -67.08 -15.69
CA LEU A 437 -45.54 -68.44 -15.20
C LEU A 437 -45.68 -69.48 -16.32
N ALA A 438 -46.72 -69.37 -17.14
CA ALA A 438 -46.90 -70.20 -18.32
C ALA A 438 -45.73 -70.02 -19.30
N ALA A 439 -45.35 -68.78 -19.62
CA ALA A 439 -44.19 -68.51 -20.47
C ALA A 439 -42.89 -69.11 -19.92
N GLY A 440 -42.62 -68.97 -18.61
CA GLY A 440 -41.44 -69.56 -17.96
C GLY A 440 -41.39 -71.08 -18.07
N TYR A 441 -42.51 -71.75 -17.82
CA TYR A 441 -42.62 -73.21 -17.97
C TYR A 441 -42.40 -73.65 -19.42
N LEU A 442 -42.93 -72.91 -20.40
CA LEU A 442 -42.74 -73.22 -21.82
C LEU A 442 -41.29 -73.05 -22.28
N THR A 443 -40.55 -72.10 -21.71
CA THR A 443 -39.15 -71.82 -22.09
C THR A 443 -38.12 -72.72 -21.41
N GLY A 444 -38.40 -73.27 -20.23
CA GLY A 444 -37.40 -73.98 -19.42
C GLY A 444 -37.95 -75.12 -18.57
N GLY A 445 -39.16 -75.62 -18.86
CA GLY A 445 -39.83 -76.66 -18.09
C GLY A 445 -39.99 -76.29 -16.61
N ALA A 446 -39.85 -77.27 -15.72
CA ALA A 446 -39.95 -77.06 -14.28
C ALA A 446 -38.93 -76.03 -13.73
N ALA A 447 -37.73 -75.95 -14.33
CA ALA A 447 -36.70 -74.98 -13.95
C ALA A 447 -37.09 -73.55 -14.36
N GLY A 448 -37.65 -73.38 -15.56
CA GLY A 448 -38.16 -72.08 -16.04
C GLY A 448 -39.39 -71.60 -15.28
N LEU A 449 -40.24 -72.52 -14.80
CA LEU A 449 -41.34 -72.20 -13.88
C LEU A 449 -40.83 -71.74 -12.51
N GLY A 450 -39.80 -72.41 -11.96
CA GLY A 450 -39.16 -72.02 -10.71
C GLY A 450 -38.60 -70.59 -10.73
N SER A 451 -38.03 -70.16 -11.87
CA SER A 451 -37.55 -68.79 -12.06
C SER A 451 -38.66 -67.75 -12.29
N ALA A 452 -39.86 -68.18 -12.71
CA ALA A 452 -40.99 -67.28 -12.99
C ALA A 452 -41.85 -67.02 -11.75
N ILE A 453 -41.77 -67.89 -10.72
CA ILE A 453 -42.41 -67.69 -9.42
C ILE A 453 -41.65 -66.58 -8.69
N GLY A 454 -42.22 -65.38 -8.66
CA GLY A 454 -41.65 -64.22 -7.97
C GLY A 454 -41.72 -64.36 -6.44
N ALA A 455 -41.15 -63.37 -5.73
CA ALA A 455 -41.18 -63.34 -4.27
C ALA A 455 -42.63 -63.26 -3.74
N GLY A 456 -43.03 -64.24 -2.91
CA GLY A 456 -44.37 -64.35 -2.33
C GLY A 456 -44.84 -65.80 -2.23
N SER A 457 -45.94 -66.05 -1.50
CA SER A 457 -46.53 -67.38 -1.40
C SER A 457 -47.48 -67.57 -2.58
N SER A 458 -47.07 -68.38 -3.56
CA SER A 458 -47.92 -68.77 -4.68
C SER A 458 -48.33 -70.23 -4.55
N ILE A 459 -49.63 -70.50 -4.51
CA ILE A 459 -50.19 -71.84 -4.59
C ILE A 459 -50.82 -72.00 -5.96
N VAL A 460 -50.30 -72.93 -6.76
CA VAL A 460 -50.87 -73.30 -8.05
C VAL A 460 -51.62 -74.62 -7.88
N VAL A 461 -52.91 -74.61 -8.19
CA VAL A 461 -53.75 -75.81 -8.19
C VAL A 461 -54.26 -75.99 -9.60
N GLY A 462 -53.77 -77.00 -10.32
CA GLY A 462 -54.18 -77.22 -11.69
C GLY A 462 -53.52 -78.42 -12.36
N ASP A 463 -54.04 -78.79 -13.52
CA ASP A 463 -53.53 -79.87 -14.37
C ASP A 463 -53.07 -79.29 -15.72
N TYR A 464 -51.97 -79.84 -16.25
CA TYR A 464 -51.38 -79.47 -17.52
C TYR A 464 -51.31 -80.70 -18.42
N LYS A 465 -51.91 -80.61 -19.61
CA LYS A 465 -51.86 -81.69 -20.62
C LYS A 465 -51.36 -81.17 -21.95
N GLU A 466 -50.26 -81.76 -22.42
CA GLU A 466 -49.74 -81.56 -23.77
C GLU A 466 -50.30 -82.66 -24.69
N GLY A 467 -51.08 -82.25 -25.68
CA GLY A 467 -51.62 -83.16 -26.68
C GLY A 467 -50.61 -83.43 -27.80
N ALA A 468 -50.72 -84.59 -28.45
CA ALA A 468 -49.84 -84.99 -29.57
C ALA A 468 -49.84 -84.00 -30.77
N ASN A 469 -50.81 -83.09 -30.83
CA ASN A 469 -50.95 -82.05 -31.86
C ASN A 469 -50.29 -80.71 -31.47
N GLY A 470 -49.54 -80.65 -30.36
CA GLY A 470 -48.92 -79.42 -29.85
C GLY A 470 -49.84 -78.49 -29.04
N SER A 471 -51.13 -78.84 -28.87
CA SER A 471 -52.06 -78.10 -28.00
C SER A 471 -51.75 -78.33 -26.52
N ARG A 472 -51.73 -77.26 -25.73
CA ARG A 472 -51.31 -77.25 -24.33
C ARG A 472 -52.45 -76.78 -23.44
N LYS A 473 -53.25 -77.71 -22.94
CA LYS A 473 -54.41 -77.41 -22.09
C LYS A 473 -53.95 -77.20 -20.64
N LEU A 474 -54.24 -76.02 -20.10
CA LEU A 474 -54.02 -75.65 -18.72
C LEU A 474 -55.37 -75.35 -18.04
N TYR A 475 -55.63 -76.05 -16.95
CA TYR A 475 -56.77 -75.77 -16.07
C TYR A 475 -56.25 -75.60 -14.66
N GLY A 476 -56.37 -74.41 -14.09
CA GLY A 476 -55.90 -74.19 -12.73
C GLY A 476 -56.16 -72.81 -12.15
N ALA A 477 -56.05 -72.73 -10.84
CA ALA A 477 -56.07 -71.51 -10.06
C ALA A 477 -54.68 -71.21 -9.49
N LEU A 478 -54.30 -69.95 -9.51
CA LEU A 478 -53.10 -69.43 -8.86
C LEU A 478 -53.54 -68.48 -7.75
N ILE A 479 -53.27 -68.86 -6.51
CA ILE A 479 -53.50 -68.02 -5.34
C ILE A 479 -52.17 -67.40 -4.95
N GLN A 480 -52.13 -66.08 -4.87
CA GLN A 480 -50.96 -65.33 -4.44
C GLN A 480 -51.29 -64.52 -3.19
N ALA A 481 -50.45 -64.67 -2.18
CA ALA A 481 -50.50 -63.89 -0.95
C ALA A 481 -49.09 -63.44 -0.56
N LEU A 482 -48.96 -62.15 -0.22
CA LEU A 482 -47.73 -61.59 0.30
C LEU A 482 -48.08 -60.51 1.34
N LYS A 483 -47.45 -60.60 2.51
CA LYS A 483 -47.41 -59.53 3.49
C LYS A 483 -45.95 -59.19 3.78
N SER A 484 -45.52 -57.98 3.45
CA SER A 484 -44.19 -57.48 3.75
C SER A 484 -44.26 -56.28 4.70
N ASN A 485 -43.37 -56.26 5.69
CA ASN A 485 -43.19 -55.15 6.61
C ASN A 485 -41.69 -54.82 6.68
N THR A 486 -41.32 -53.61 6.28
CA THR A 486 -39.95 -53.10 6.32
C THR A 486 -39.90 -51.90 7.25
N LYS A 487 -38.94 -51.86 8.18
CA LYS A 487 -38.71 -50.73 9.08
C LYS A 487 -37.26 -50.30 9.04
N SER A 488 -37.03 -49.00 9.04
CA SER A 488 -35.71 -48.38 9.01
C SER A 488 -35.66 -47.20 9.99
N ASN A 489 -34.52 -47.06 10.67
CA ASN A 489 -34.22 -45.94 11.55
C ASN A 489 -32.79 -45.47 11.29
N LEU A 490 -32.61 -44.18 11.04
CA LEU A 490 -31.34 -43.53 10.73
C LEU A 490 -31.13 -42.36 11.68
N LEU A 491 -29.99 -42.37 12.38
CA LEU A 491 -29.48 -41.24 13.15
C LEU A 491 -28.12 -40.85 12.57
N SER A 492 -27.98 -39.59 12.17
CA SER A 492 -26.70 -39.03 11.71
C SER A 492 -26.40 -37.74 12.46
N THR A 493 -25.23 -37.65 13.08
CA THR A 493 -24.83 -36.50 13.91
C THR A 493 -23.51 -35.87 13.45
N PRO A 494 -23.48 -35.14 12.32
CA PRO A 494 -22.27 -34.43 11.92
C PRO A 494 -22.01 -33.25 12.87
N SER A 495 -20.74 -33.01 13.19
CA SER A 495 -20.30 -31.90 14.05
C SER A 495 -19.09 -31.19 13.45
N ILE A 496 -19.04 -29.86 13.55
CA ILE A 496 -17.94 -29.03 13.05
C ILE A 496 -17.70 -27.84 13.98
N VAL A 497 -16.43 -27.45 14.16
CA VAL A 497 -16.04 -26.23 14.88
C VAL A 497 -15.59 -25.20 13.86
N THR A 498 -16.06 -23.96 13.99
CA THR A 498 -15.61 -22.85 13.16
C THR A 498 -15.47 -21.58 13.98
N MET A 499 -14.75 -20.60 13.46
CA MET A 499 -14.70 -19.26 14.04
C MET A 499 -16.02 -18.53 13.73
N ASP A 500 -16.36 -17.56 14.57
CA ASP A 500 -17.41 -16.60 14.26
C ASP A 500 -17.20 -16.00 12.85
N ASN A 501 -18.26 -15.72 12.10
CA ASN A 501 -18.28 -15.22 10.70
C ASN A 501 -17.40 -15.98 9.68
N GLU A 502 -16.95 -17.20 9.98
CA GLU A 502 -16.14 -17.99 9.06
C GLU A 502 -16.95 -19.20 8.57
N GLU A 503 -17.01 -19.39 7.26
CA GLU A 503 -17.70 -20.55 6.69
C GLU A 503 -16.91 -21.83 6.96
N ALA A 504 -17.64 -22.89 7.32
CA ALA A 504 -17.06 -24.20 7.46
C ALA A 504 -18.01 -25.25 6.89
N TYR A 505 -17.44 -26.32 6.34
CA TYR A 505 -18.21 -27.43 5.82
C TYR A 505 -17.55 -28.77 6.14
N ILE A 506 -18.39 -29.79 6.33
CA ILE A 506 -17.98 -31.19 6.51
C ILE A 506 -18.80 -32.04 5.54
N VAL A 507 -18.10 -32.88 4.77
CA VAL A 507 -18.71 -33.86 3.85
C VAL A 507 -18.28 -35.25 4.31
N VAL A 508 -19.26 -36.11 4.62
CA VAL A 508 -19.05 -37.51 4.98
C VAL A 508 -19.86 -38.36 4.00
N GLY A 509 -19.18 -39.06 3.10
CA GLY A 509 -19.87 -39.77 2.03
C GLY A 509 -18.96 -40.61 1.15
N GLN A 510 -19.53 -41.07 0.04
CA GLN A 510 -18.86 -41.78 -1.04
C GLN A 510 -18.88 -40.91 -2.30
N ASN A 511 -17.87 -41.03 -3.16
CA ASN A 511 -17.86 -40.36 -4.45
C ASN A 511 -18.22 -41.36 -5.57
N VAL A 512 -19.46 -41.29 -6.05
CA VAL A 512 -20.01 -42.27 -6.99
C VAL A 512 -20.00 -41.74 -8.43
N PRO A 513 -19.70 -42.58 -9.44
CA PRO A 513 -19.71 -42.20 -10.84
C PRO A 513 -21.13 -42.21 -11.43
N PHE A 514 -21.46 -41.19 -12.21
CA PHE A 514 -22.66 -41.06 -13.03
C PHE A 514 -22.26 -40.97 -14.51
N VAL A 515 -22.89 -41.75 -15.37
CA VAL A 515 -22.59 -41.71 -16.81
C VAL A 515 -23.39 -40.59 -17.47
N THR A 516 -22.72 -39.51 -17.91
CA THR A 516 -23.39 -38.31 -18.48
C THR A 516 -23.58 -38.39 -19.99
N GLY A 517 -23.01 -39.40 -20.65
CA GLY A 517 -23.22 -39.66 -22.06
C GLY A 517 -22.54 -40.93 -22.53
N SER A 518 -23.13 -41.61 -23.50
CA SER A 518 -22.53 -42.76 -24.20
C SER A 518 -22.62 -42.53 -25.71
N VAL A 519 -21.49 -42.54 -26.41
CA VAL A 519 -21.48 -42.58 -27.88
C VAL A 519 -21.30 -44.02 -28.34
N THR A 520 -22.39 -44.63 -28.81
CA THR A 520 -22.33 -45.88 -29.58
C THR A 520 -22.00 -45.53 -31.01
N THR A 521 -20.83 -45.94 -31.48
CA THR A 521 -20.55 -46.00 -32.92
C THR A 521 -21.28 -47.23 -33.49
N ASN A 522 -22.05 -47.06 -34.57
CA ASN A 522 -22.94 -48.05 -35.20
C ASN A 522 -22.24 -49.30 -35.81
N SER A 523 -21.10 -49.74 -35.26
CA SER A 523 -20.41 -50.98 -35.65
C SER A 523 -20.69 -52.06 -34.60
N THR A 524 -21.29 -53.16 -35.06
CA THR A 524 -21.56 -54.36 -34.25
C THR A 524 -20.28 -54.86 -33.56
N GLY A 525 -20.18 -54.67 -32.25
CA GLY A 525 -19.12 -55.26 -31.41
C GLY A 525 -18.15 -54.31 -30.71
N VAL A 526 -18.35 -52.98 -30.77
CA VAL A 526 -17.47 -52.02 -30.08
C VAL A 526 -18.13 -51.48 -28.80
N ASN A 527 -17.44 -51.61 -27.67
CA ASN A 527 -17.88 -51.07 -26.38
C ASN A 527 -18.08 -49.54 -26.50
N PRO A 528 -19.26 -48.99 -26.13
CA PRO A 528 -19.52 -47.55 -26.23
C PRO A 528 -18.61 -46.77 -25.27
N TYR A 529 -18.03 -45.67 -25.75
CA TYR A 529 -17.32 -44.73 -24.88
C TYR A 529 -18.34 -44.02 -23.99
N THR A 530 -18.20 -44.21 -22.68
CA THR A 530 -19.03 -43.56 -21.66
C THR A 530 -18.24 -42.43 -20.99
N THR A 531 -18.83 -41.24 -20.91
CA THR A 531 -18.29 -40.14 -20.11
C THR A 531 -18.85 -40.23 -18.70
N VAL A 532 -17.98 -40.14 -17.69
CA VAL A 532 -18.34 -40.32 -16.28
C VAL A 532 -18.10 -39.01 -15.52
N GLU A 533 -19.15 -38.52 -14.86
CA GLU A 533 -19.08 -37.44 -13.87
C GLU A 533 -19.08 -38.04 -12.45
N ARG A 534 -18.28 -37.50 -11.54
CA ARG A 534 -18.16 -37.97 -10.15
C ARG A 534 -18.97 -37.05 -9.24
N LYS A 535 -19.86 -37.61 -8.41
CA LYS A 535 -20.67 -36.83 -7.45
C LYS A 535 -20.56 -37.41 -6.05
N ASP A 536 -20.41 -36.52 -5.08
CA ASP A 536 -20.37 -36.89 -3.67
C ASP A 536 -21.79 -37.16 -3.15
N VAL A 537 -21.98 -38.34 -2.56
CA VAL A 537 -23.22 -38.79 -1.95
C VAL A 537 -22.96 -39.09 -0.48
N GLY A 538 -23.65 -38.39 0.40
CA GLY A 538 -23.49 -38.57 1.85
C GLY A 538 -24.13 -37.44 2.63
N VAL A 539 -23.63 -37.23 3.84
CA VAL A 539 -24.05 -36.15 4.73
C VAL A 539 -23.10 -34.97 4.55
N THR A 540 -23.65 -33.84 4.11
CA THR A 540 -22.92 -32.57 3.99
C THR A 540 -23.54 -31.55 4.92
N LEU A 541 -22.74 -30.94 5.79
CA LEU A 541 -23.14 -29.82 6.62
C LEU A 541 -22.24 -28.64 6.26
N LYS A 542 -22.82 -27.56 5.75
CA LYS A 542 -22.15 -26.26 5.57
C LYS A 542 -22.82 -25.25 6.49
N VAL A 543 -22.01 -24.48 7.22
CA VAL A 543 -22.51 -23.54 8.21
C VAL A 543 -21.66 -22.27 8.26
N VAL A 544 -22.32 -21.14 8.49
CA VAL A 544 -21.70 -19.85 8.81
C VAL A 544 -22.34 -19.33 10.11
N PRO A 545 -21.63 -19.33 11.24
CA PRO A 545 -22.15 -18.79 12.48
C PRO A 545 -21.86 -17.30 12.62
N HIS A 546 -22.76 -16.62 13.31
CA HIS A 546 -22.59 -15.24 13.76
C HIS A 546 -23.03 -15.14 15.22
N ILE A 547 -22.11 -14.75 16.10
CA ILE A 547 -22.38 -14.62 17.54
C ILE A 547 -22.95 -13.23 17.82
N GLY A 548 -24.16 -13.17 18.36
CA GLY A 548 -24.81 -11.95 18.80
C GLY A 548 -24.48 -11.59 20.25
N GLU A 549 -24.85 -10.37 20.65
CA GLU A 549 -24.78 -9.93 22.03
C GLU A 549 -25.77 -10.76 22.89
N GLY A 550 -25.34 -11.22 24.07
CA GLY A 550 -26.16 -12.03 24.97
C GLY A 550 -26.11 -13.55 24.74
N GLY A 551 -25.19 -14.06 23.90
CA GLY A 551 -24.99 -15.51 23.72
C GLY A 551 -25.95 -16.18 22.73
N SER A 552 -26.66 -15.38 21.94
CA SER A 552 -27.40 -15.85 20.77
C SER A 552 -26.45 -16.12 19.60
N VAL A 553 -26.75 -17.14 18.80
CA VAL A 553 -25.98 -17.54 17.63
C VAL A 553 -26.91 -17.60 16.43
N ARG A 554 -26.69 -16.72 15.46
CA ARG A 554 -27.33 -16.81 14.15
C ARG A 554 -26.52 -17.76 13.28
N LEU A 555 -27.15 -18.76 12.70
CA LEU A 555 -26.53 -19.74 11.83
C LEU A 555 -27.14 -19.62 10.44
N GLU A 556 -26.33 -19.48 9.41
CA GLU A 556 -26.71 -19.85 8.04
C GLU A 556 -26.28 -21.29 7.82
N VAL A 557 -27.25 -22.17 7.54
CA VAL A 557 -27.05 -23.62 7.51
C VAL A 557 -27.51 -24.17 6.17
N GLU A 558 -26.64 -24.94 5.52
CA GLU A 558 -26.98 -25.80 4.40
C GLU A 558 -26.67 -27.24 4.81
N GLN A 559 -27.73 -28.01 5.06
CA GLN A 559 -27.65 -29.43 5.37
C GLN A 559 -28.13 -30.24 4.17
N GLU A 560 -27.32 -31.18 3.71
CA GLU A 560 -27.67 -32.13 2.67
C GLU A 560 -27.43 -33.57 3.15
N VAL A 561 -28.36 -34.47 2.81
CA VAL A 561 -28.24 -35.92 2.99
C VAL A 561 -28.59 -36.58 1.67
N SER A 562 -27.60 -37.22 1.08
CA SER A 562 -27.70 -37.94 -0.16
C SER A 562 -27.35 -39.41 0.07
N ALA A 563 -28.18 -40.31 -0.45
CA ALA A 563 -27.99 -41.76 -0.34
C ALA A 563 -28.24 -42.44 -1.67
N VAL A 564 -27.40 -43.42 -1.99
CA VAL A 564 -27.52 -44.26 -3.18
C VAL A 564 -28.66 -45.26 -2.98
N GLN A 565 -29.55 -45.37 -3.96
CA GLN A 565 -30.58 -46.41 -4.01
C GLN A 565 -30.13 -47.53 -4.96
N GLU A 566 -30.30 -48.77 -4.52
CA GLU A 566 -30.10 -49.94 -5.38
C GLU A 566 -31.17 -49.94 -6.48
N SER A 567 -30.74 -49.92 -7.75
CA SER A 567 -31.63 -49.83 -8.92
C SER A 567 -32.60 -51.00 -8.98
N ARG A 568 -33.91 -50.75 -8.88
CA ARG A 568 -34.99 -51.75 -8.98
C ARG A 568 -35.31 -52.11 -10.45
N GLY A 569 -34.28 -52.31 -11.27
CA GLY A 569 -34.36 -53.17 -12.44
C GLY A 569 -34.73 -52.55 -13.79
N GLN A 570 -34.63 -51.24 -14.02
CA GLN A 570 -34.83 -50.63 -15.35
C GLN A 570 -33.90 -49.44 -15.69
N ALA A 571 -33.14 -48.91 -14.73
CA ALA A 571 -32.12 -47.89 -15.01
C ALA A 571 -30.75 -48.55 -15.14
N THR A 572 -30.05 -48.30 -16.25
CA THR A 572 -28.62 -48.63 -16.42
C THR A 572 -27.71 -47.78 -15.51
N ASP A 573 -28.23 -46.70 -14.92
CA ASP A 573 -27.49 -45.78 -14.04
C ASP A 573 -27.99 -45.83 -12.58
N LEU A 574 -27.15 -45.35 -11.67
CA LEU A 574 -27.37 -45.33 -10.22
C LEU A 574 -28.39 -44.23 -9.84
N VAL A 575 -29.43 -44.57 -9.07
CA VAL A 575 -30.41 -43.59 -8.57
C VAL A 575 -29.98 -43.11 -7.19
N THR A 576 -30.07 -41.80 -6.91
CA THR A 576 -29.81 -41.24 -5.57
C THR A 576 -31.05 -40.56 -5.00
N SER A 577 -31.24 -40.70 -3.69
CA SER A 577 -32.15 -39.84 -2.92
C SER A 577 -31.37 -38.67 -2.35
N LYS A 578 -31.93 -37.46 -2.42
CA LYS A 578 -31.34 -36.24 -1.85
C LYS A 578 -32.36 -35.53 -0.98
N ARG A 579 -31.97 -35.18 0.24
CA ARG A 579 -32.72 -34.37 1.21
C ARG A 579 -31.85 -33.15 1.52
N ALA A 580 -32.33 -31.95 1.27
CA ALA A 580 -31.53 -30.74 1.47
C ALA A 580 -32.36 -29.64 2.15
N ILE A 581 -31.75 -28.93 3.09
CA ILE A 581 -32.31 -27.80 3.83
C ILE A 581 -31.29 -26.67 3.78
N LYS A 582 -31.68 -25.51 3.26
CA LYS A 582 -30.92 -24.26 3.33
C LYS A 582 -31.77 -23.24 4.08
N THR A 583 -31.31 -22.79 5.24
CA THR A 583 -32.06 -21.87 6.10
C THR A 583 -31.12 -21.02 6.95
N SER A 584 -31.65 -19.93 7.53
CA SER A 584 -30.98 -19.20 8.59
C SER A 584 -31.81 -19.27 9.86
N VAL A 585 -31.18 -19.64 10.97
CA VAL A 585 -31.84 -19.80 12.28
C VAL A 585 -31.10 -19.03 13.35
N LEU A 586 -31.82 -18.57 14.37
CA LEU A 586 -31.26 -18.01 15.58
C LEU A 586 -31.44 -19.04 16.71
N ALA A 587 -30.36 -19.37 17.41
CA ALA A 587 -30.34 -20.33 18.50
C ALA A 587 -29.46 -19.81 19.62
N ASP A 588 -29.84 -20.00 20.88
CA ASP A 588 -28.99 -19.61 22.01
C ASP A 588 -27.88 -20.66 22.25
N HIS A 589 -26.83 -20.24 22.96
CA HIS A 589 -25.75 -21.13 23.41
C HIS A 589 -26.30 -22.40 24.08
N GLY A 590 -25.97 -23.57 23.52
CA GLY A 590 -26.33 -24.87 24.07
C GLY A 590 -27.80 -25.24 23.93
N GLN A 591 -28.59 -24.49 23.16
CA GLN A 591 -29.98 -24.84 22.87
C GLN A 591 -30.10 -25.60 21.55
N THR A 592 -31.00 -26.59 21.52
CA THR A 592 -31.29 -27.34 20.30
C THR A 592 -32.49 -26.75 19.59
N VAL A 593 -32.33 -26.41 18.31
CA VAL A 593 -33.38 -25.86 17.46
C VAL A 593 -33.71 -26.85 16.34
N VAL A 594 -35.00 -27.00 16.03
CA VAL A 594 -35.47 -27.79 14.88
C VAL A 594 -35.31 -26.95 13.61
N LEU A 595 -34.46 -27.39 12.68
CA LEU A 595 -34.29 -26.74 11.38
C LEU A 595 -35.49 -27.00 10.46
N GLY A 596 -36.04 -28.21 10.54
CA GLY A 596 -37.18 -28.64 9.73
C GLY A 596 -37.43 -30.14 9.82
N GLY A 597 -38.42 -30.61 9.06
CA GLY A 597 -38.77 -32.01 8.97
C GLY A 597 -39.79 -32.33 7.88
N LEU A 598 -39.98 -33.61 7.62
CA LEU A 598 -40.99 -34.12 6.68
C LEU A 598 -41.70 -35.30 7.33
N ILE A 599 -43.03 -35.27 7.34
CA ILE A 599 -43.86 -36.42 7.68
C ILE A 599 -44.65 -36.76 6.41
N SER A 600 -44.40 -37.93 5.84
CA SER A 600 -45.14 -38.45 4.69
C SER A 600 -45.84 -39.73 5.06
N ASP A 601 -47.12 -39.83 4.68
CA ASP A 601 -47.94 -41.03 4.79
C ASP A 601 -48.62 -41.24 3.43
N ASN A 602 -48.27 -42.32 2.75
CA ASN A 602 -48.75 -42.63 1.42
C ASN A 602 -49.42 -44.01 1.44
N SER A 603 -50.73 -44.03 1.18
CA SER A 603 -51.52 -45.27 1.10
C SER A 603 -52.04 -45.46 -0.31
N ILE A 604 -51.57 -46.52 -0.97
CA ILE A 604 -51.98 -46.90 -2.31
C ILE A 604 -52.82 -48.17 -2.21
N HIS A 605 -54.08 -48.10 -2.65
CA HIS A 605 -54.95 -49.26 -2.78
C HIS A 605 -55.26 -49.53 -4.25
N SER A 606 -54.84 -50.69 -4.75
CA SER A 606 -55.08 -51.15 -6.11
C SER A 606 -55.95 -52.40 -6.07
N ARG A 607 -57.11 -52.33 -6.71
CA ARG A 607 -58.02 -53.46 -6.89
C ARG A 607 -58.23 -53.71 -8.37
N GLN A 608 -58.00 -54.95 -8.80
CA GLN A 608 -58.37 -55.46 -10.12
C GLN A 608 -59.38 -56.58 -9.93
N GLY A 609 -60.45 -56.63 -10.72
CA GLY A 609 -61.46 -57.67 -10.58
C GLY A 609 -62.49 -57.67 -11.70
N LEU A 610 -63.33 -58.70 -11.74
CA LEU A 610 -64.43 -58.77 -12.71
C LEU A 610 -65.60 -57.87 -12.25
N PRO A 611 -66.22 -57.07 -13.14
CA PRO A 611 -67.23 -56.05 -12.82
C PRO A 611 -68.60 -56.60 -12.33
N VAL A 612 -68.72 -57.91 -12.07
CA VAL A 612 -69.93 -58.55 -11.50
C VAL A 612 -69.52 -59.63 -10.49
N LEU A 613 -68.66 -60.57 -10.90
CA LEU A 613 -68.25 -61.69 -10.05
C LEU A 613 -67.35 -61.25 -8.88
N GLY A 614 -66.62 -60.14 -9.01
CA GLY A 614 -65.73 -59.62 -7.96
C GLY A 614 -66.43 -58.95 -6.79
N ASP A 615 -67.69 -58.54 -6.98
CA ASP A 615 -68.48 -57.77 -6.02
C ASP A 615 -69.40 -58.64 -5.13
N ILE A 616 -69.51 -59.95 -5.43
CA ILE A 616 -70.30 -60.89 -4.63
C ILE A 616 -69.67 -61.01 -3.22
N PRO A 617 -70.43 -60.84 -2.13
CA PRO A 617 -69.90 -61.02 -0.78
C PRO A 617 -69.39 -62.45 -0.59
N TYR A 618 -68.28 -62.59 0.13
CA TYR A 618 -67.53 -63.85 0.35
C TYR A 618 -66.87 -64.44 -0.92
N LEU A 619 -67.65 -64.69 -1.98
CA LEU A 619 -67.17 -65.36 -3.20
C LEU A 619 -66.39 -64.44 -4.15
N GLY A 620 -66.59 -63.12 -4.10
CA GLY A 620 -65.93 -62.18 -4.99
C GLY A 620 -64.42 -62.07 -4.80
N ARG A 621 -63.89 -62.52 -3.67
CA ARG A 621 -62.44 -62.64 -3.41
C ARG A 621 -61.74 -63.62 -4.36
N LEU A 622 -62.45 -64.60 -4.91
CA LEU A 622 -61.90 -65.55 -5.88
C LEU A 622 -61.75 -64.94 -7.29
N PHE A 623 -62.36 -63.79 -7.55
CA PHE A 623 -62.40 -63.15 -8.88
C PHE A 623 -61.80 -61.74 -8.88
N ARG A 624 -60.95 -61.43 -7.89
CA ARG A 624 -60.26 -60.15 -7.78
C ARG A 624 -58.86 -60.29 -7.18
N ALA A 625 -58.07 -59.25 -7.34
CA ALA A 625 -56.74 -59.07 -6.79
C ALA A 625 -56.66 -57.71 -6.10
N ASP A 626 -56.41 -57.74 -4.79
CA ASP A 626 -56.28 -56.58 -3.93
C ASP A 626 -54.78 -56.41 -3.56
N SER A 627 -54.26 -55.21 -3.78
CA SER A 627 -52.92 -54.79 -3.36
C SER A 627 -53.04 -53.51 -2.54
N LYS A 628 -52.46 -53.48 -1.34
CA LYS A 628 -52.43 -52.33 -0.46
C LYS A 628 -51.00 -52.08 0.00
N THR A 629 -50.50 -50.88 -0.25
CA THR A 629 -49.18 -50.45 0.20
C THR A 629 -49.35 -49.20 1.06
N ASN A 630 -48.79 -49.21 2.27
CA ASN A 630 -48.70 -48.03 3.13
C ASN A 630 -47.23 -47.73 3.39
N GLU A 631 -46.80 -46.56 2.96
CA GLU A 631 -45.45 -46.05 3.17
C GLU A 631 -45.51 -44.87 4.13
N LYS A 632 -44.76 -44.94 5.24
CA LYS A 632 -44.70 -43.90 6.26
C LYS A 632 -43.26 -43.48 6.49
N ARG A 633 -42.97 -42.19 6.47
CA ARG A 633 -41.62 -41.65 6.69
C ARG A 633 -41.67 -40.36 7.48
N ASN A 634 -40.86 -40.30 8.53
CA ASN A 634 -40.70 -39.14 9.41
C ASN A 634 -39.22 -38.74 9.40
N LEU A 635 -38.93 -37.50 9.01
CA LEU A 635 -37.62 -36.88 9.02
C LEU A 635 -37.66 -35.66 9.93
N LEU A 636 -36.69 -35.54 10.83
CA LEU A 636 -36.45 -34.36 11.65
C LEU A 636 -34.97 -34.00 11.61
N VAL A 637 -34.69 -32.70 11.48
CA VAL A 637 -33.33 -32.17 11.50
C VAL A 637 -33.22 -31.14 12.61
N PHE A 638 -32.27 -31.35 13.51
CA PHE A 638 -31.95 -30.48 14.64
C PHE A 638 -30.57 -29.86 14.46
N ILE A 639 -30.37 -28.70 15.06
CA ILE A 639 -29.06 -28.08 15.20
C ILE A 639 -28.84 -27.62 16.64
N HIS A 640 -27.60 -27.73 17.10
CA HIS A 640 -27.19 -27.41 18.46
C HIS A 640 -25.86 -26.65 18.40
N PRO A 641 -25.87 -25.29 18.50
CA PRO A 641 -24.65 -24.50 18.58
C PRO A 641 -24.16 -24.36 20.02
N THR A 642 -22.86 -24.51 20.21
CA THR A 642 -22.17 -24.24 21.49
C THR A 642 -21.04 -23.25 21.22
N ILE A 643 -21.09 -22.09 21.87
CA ILE A 643 -20.00 -21.09 21.81
C ILE A 643 -18.81 -21.61 22.64
N VAL A 644 -17.63 -21.62 22.04
CA VAL A 644 -16.37 -22.05 22.66
C VAL A 644 -15.43 -20.86 22.68
N GLY A 645 -15.32 -20.22 23.84
CA GLY A 645 -14.52 -19.00 24.02
C GLY A 645 -13.12 -19.30 24.54
N ASP A 646 -12.99 -20.11 25.60
CA ASP A 646 -11.71 -20.29 26.29
C ASP A 646 -10.90 -21.48 25.76
N SER A 647 -9.57 -21.43 25.89
CA SER A 647 -8.72 -22.58 25.56
C SER A 647 -9.01 -23.79 26.45
N ASP A 648 -9.42 -23.55 27.70
CA ASP A 648 -9.81 -24.61 28.63
C ASP A 648 -11.16 -25.23 28.23
N ASP A 649 -12.09 -24.44 27.71
CA ASP A 649 -13.36 -24.96 27.18
C ASP A 649 -13.12 -25.85 25.95
N VAL A 650 -12.27 -25.42 25.01
CA VAL A 650 -11.87 -26.25 23.85
C VAL A 650 -11.30 -27.57 24.35
N ARG A 651 -10.35 -27.54 25.28
CA ARG A 651 -9.72 -28.75 25.82
C ARG A 651 -10.72 -29.66 26.49
N ARG A 652 -11.62 -29.12 27.31
CA ARG A 652 -12.67 -29.87 28.01
C ARG A 652 -13.60 -30.57 27.01
N ILE A 653 -14.10 -29.86 26.00
CA ILE A 653 -15.00 -30.41 24.98
C ILE A 653 -14.28 -31.50 24.17
N SER A 654 -13.04 -31.26 23.73
CA SER A 654 -12.26 -32.26 23.01
C SER A 654 -12.03 -33.53 23.83
N GLN A 655 -11.68 -33.39 25.12
CA GLN A 655 -11.52 -34.53 26.03
C GLN A 655 -12.83 -35.28 26.25
N GLN A 656 -13.95 -34.58 26.45
CA GLN A 656 -15.27 -35.21 26.60
C GLN A 656 -15.66 -36.03 25.37
N ARG A 657 -15.50 -35.47 24.15
CA ARG A 657 -15.81 -36.18 22.90
C ARG A 657 -14.91 -37.38 22.68
N TYR A 658 -13.64 -37.22 23.00
CA TYR A 658 -12.69 -38.32 22.90
C TYR A 658 -13.02 -39.46 23.86
N ASN A 659 -13.31 -39.13 25.12
CA ASN A 659 -13.71 -40.12 26.11
C ASN A 659 -15.00 -40.84 25.69
N GLN A 660 -15.94 -40.13 25.05
CA GLN A 660 -17.13 -40.72 24.47
C GLN A 660 -16.77 -41.75 23.38
N LEU A 661 -15.91 -41.40 22.42
CA LEU A 661 -15.43 -42.34 21.39
C LEU A 661 -14.65 -43.51 21.99
N TYR A 662 -13.78 -43.23 22.96
CA TYR A 662 -12.99 -44.22 23.67
C TYR A 662 -13.90 -45.24 24.38
N SER A 663 -14.93 -44.78 25.08
CA SER A 663 -15.90 -45.65 25.76
C SER A 663 -16.70 -46.52 24.78
N LEU A 664 -17.04 -45.99 23.60
CA LEU A 664 -17.68 -46.77 22.53
C LEU A 664 -16.74 -47.84 21.96
N GLN A 665 -15.43 -47.57 21.92
CA GLN A 665 -14.43 -48.52 21.43
C GLN A 665 -14.14 -49.65 22.43
N LEU A 666 -14.14 -49.38 23.74
CA LEU A 666 -13.97 -50.42 24.77
C LEU A 666 -15.07 -51.48 24.77
N ALA A 667 -16.22 -51.21 24.12
CA ALA A 667 -17.27 -52.18 23.93
C ALA A 667 -16.93 -53.27 22.88
N MET A 668 -15.76 -53.20 22.21
CA MET A 668 -15.24 -54.27 21.36
C MET A 668 -13.91 -54.84 21.89
N ASP A 669 -13.95 -56.05 22.44
CA ASP A 669 -13.39 -57.25 21.77
C ASP A 669 -13.40 -58.52 22.66
N LYS A 670 -13.71 -59.66 22.04
CA LYS A 670 -12.92 -60.91 21.98
C LYS A 670 -13.53 -61.70 20.82
N ASN A 671 -13.28 -61.26 19.58
CA ASN A 671 -13.51 -61.90 18.25
C ASN A 671 -13.71 -60.89 17.09
N GLY A 672 -13.23 -59.64 17.15
CA GLY A 672 -13.34 -58.68 16.04
C GLY A 672 -12.79 -57.28 16.33
N ASN A 673 -11.52 -57.23 16.73
CA ASN A 673 -10.85 -56.15 17.47
C ASN A 673 -10.60 -54.83 16.70
N PHE A 674 -10.75 -53.68 17.37
CA PHE A 674 -10.21 -52.37 16.95
C PHE A 674 -9.06 -51.95 17.88
N ALA A 675 -7.97 -51.43 17.31
CA ALA A 675 -6.79 -50.97 18.06
C ALA A 675 -7.16 -49.91 19.10
N LYS A 676 -6.86 -50.17 20.39
CA LYS A 676 -7.13 -49.23 21.49
C LYS A 676 -6.60 -47.84 21.16
N LEU A 677 -7.48 -46.85 21.09
CA LEU A 677 -7.09 -45.45 21.06
C LEU A 677 -6.27 -45.14 22.33
N PRO A 678 -5.34 -44.16 22.30
CA PRO A 678 -4.66 -43.71 23.51
C PRO A 678 -5.66 -43.20 24.58
N GLU A 679 -5.25 -43.11 25.84
CA GLU A 679 -6.14 -42.65 26.91
C GLU A 679 -6.32 -41.11 26.87
N ASN A 680 -5.34 -40.38 26.33
CA ASN A 680 -5.44 -38.92 26.14
C ASN A 680 -5.46 -38.53 24.67
N VAL A 681 -6.29 -37.54 24.33
CA VAL A 681 -6.37 -36.89 23.00
C VAL A 681 -4.98 -36.43 22.51
N ALA A 682 -4.17 -35.89 23.42
CA ALA A 682 -2.85 -35.37 23.11
C ALA A 682 -1.87 -36.47 22.67
N ASP A 683 -2.10 -37.71 23.09
CA ASP A 683 -1.23 -38.84 22.80
C ASP A 683 -1.48 -39.40 21.38
N ILE A 684 -2.56 -39.02 20.70
CA ILE A 684 -2.80 -39.34 19.27
C ILE A 684 -1.68 -38.77 18.39
N TYR A 685 -1.17 -37.59 18.74
CA TYR A 685 -0.10 -36.91 18.02
C TYR A 685 1.29 -37.24 18.55
N ARG A 686 1.38 -37.97 19.66
CA ARG A 686 2.67 -38.50 20.13
C ARG A 686 2.98 -39.73 19.29
N GLN A 687 4.02 -39.64 18.47
CA GLN A 687 4.60 -40.79 17.81
C GLN A 687 4.95 -41.84 18.88
N GLN A 688 4.17 -42.91 18.98
CA GLN A 688 4.47 -44.00 19.89
C GLN A 688 5.81 -44.59 19.45
N PRO A 689 6.85 -44.63 20.32
CA PRO A 689 8.04 -45.40 20.00
C PRO A 689 7.63 -46.87 19.88
N LEU A 690 8.05 -47.52 18.79
CA LEU A 690 7.84 -48.95 18.55
C LEU A 690 8.47 -49.74 19.70
N ASN A 691 7.66 -50.12 20.70
CA ASN A 691 8.10 -51.04 21.74
C ASN A 691 8.12 -52.47 21.15
N THR A 692 9.24 -52.84 20.55
CA THR A 692 9.56 -54.23 20.22
C THR A 692 9.97 -54.98 21.49
N THR A 693 9.02 -55.35 22.34
CA THR A 693 9.25 -56.39 23.36
C THR A 693 8.02 -57.28 23.51
N SER A 694 7.84 -58.20 22.54
CA SER A 694 7.09 -59.42 22.82
C SER A 694 7.97 -60.33 23.69
N PRO A 695 7.55 -60.77 24.89
CA PRO A 695 8.25 -61.83 25.59
C PRO A 695 8.02 -63.13 24.82
N TYR A 696 9.08 -63.71 24.27
CA TYR A 696 9.06 -65.05 23.71
C TYR A 696 8.61 -66.05 24.78
N GLN A 697 7.46 -66.69 24.55
CA GLN A 697 7.12 -67.93 25.22
C GLN A 697 8.01 -69.03 24.64
N LYS A 698 8.98 -69.52 25.43
CA LYS A 698 9.73 -70.74 25.12
C LYS A 698 8.78 -71.92 25.05
N VAL A 699 8.67 -72.54 23.88
CA VAL A 699 8.09 -73.87 23.68
C VAL A 699 9.22 -74.76 23.13
N PRO A 700 9.38 -76.01 23.61
CA PRO A 700 10.60 -76.78 23.37
C PRO A 700 10.70 -77.32 21.95
N THR A 701 11.97 -77.50 21.56
CA THR A 701 12.53 -78.08 20.34
C THR A 701 11.74 -79.27 19.78
N ALA A 702 11.39 -79.18 18.50
CA ALA A 702 11.29 -80.33 17.61
C ALA A 702 12.02 -80.00 16.31
N THR A 703 13.01 -80.84 16.00
CA THR A 703 13.79 -80.94 14.77
C THR A 703 12.90 -80.97 13.53
N GLN A 704 13.18 -80.15 12.51
CA GLN A 704 12.97 -80.51 11.10
C GLN A 704 13.99 -79.83 10.17
N ASN A 705 14.26 -80.57 9.10
CA ASN A 705 15.43 -80.55 8.23
C ASN A 705 15.66 -79.28 7.42
N GLN A 706 16.94 -79.04 7.16
CA GLN A 706 17.46 -78.15 6.12
C GLN A 706 16.97 -78.60 4.73
N SER A 707 16.59 -77.63 3.91
CA SER A 707 16.62 -77.74 2.45
C SER A 707 17.06 -76.39 1.90
N SER A 708 18.28 -76.37 1.40
CA SER A 708 18.96 -75.25 0.77
C SER A 708 18.41 -74.98 -0.63
N VAL A 709 18.08 -73.72 -0.94
CA VAL A 709 18.10 -73.22 -2.32
C VAL A 709 18.83 -71.88 -2.35
N VAL A 710 19.92 -71.88 -3.11
CA VAL A 710 20.79 -70.76 -3.44
C VAL A 710 20.08 -69.85 -4.45
N THR A 711 20.00 -68.55 -4.18
CA THR A 711 20.00 -67.52 -5.24
C THR A 711 20.80 -66.29 -4.78
N THR A 712 21.65 -65.85 -5.68
CA THR A 712 22.68 -64.81 -5.59
C THR A 712 22.09 -63.40 -5.48
N PRO A 713 22.59 -62.48 -4.63
CA PRO A 713 22.27 -61.07 -4.75
C PRO A 713 23.27 -60.35 -5.67
N VAL A 714 22.72 -59.63 -6.65
CA VAL A 714 23.43 -58.65 -7.49
C VAL A 714 23.68 -57.38 -6.66
N ALA A 715 24.92 -56.89 -6.75
CA ALA A 715 25.37 -55.66 -6.11
C ALA A 715 24.73 -54.41 -6.72
N THR A 716 24.37 -53.44 -5.89
CA THR A 716 24.24 -52.04 -6.29
C THR A 716 24.96 -51.19 -5.25
N ILE A 717 25.92 -50.41 -5.74
CA ILE A 717 26.79 -49.52 -4.99
C ILE A 717 26.15 -48.14 -5.01
N GLU A 718 25.92 -47.54 -3.85
CA GLU A 718 25.69 -46.09 -3.71
C GLU A 718 26.40 -45.59 -2.43
N PRO A 719 27.04 -44.40 -2.44
CA PRO A 719 28.03 -44.02 -1.44
C PRO A 719 27.40 -43.39 -0.19
N GLN A 720 28.04 -43.61 0.96
CA GLN A 720 27.72 -42.99 2.24
C GLN A 720 28.31 -41.57 2.32
N VAL A 721 27.47 -40.57 2.62
CA VAL A 721 27.92 -39.23 3.07
C VAL A 721 27.79 -39.17 4.59
N GLN A 722 28.92 -39.02 5.27
CA GLN A 722 29.00 -38.78 6.72
C GLN A 722 28.52 -37.36 7.06
N GLN A 723 27.51 -37.23 7.92
CA GLN A 723 27.23 -35.98 8.62
C GLN A 723 27.84 -36.02 10.01
N GLN A 724 28.82 -35.15 10.22
CA GLN A 724 29.47 -34.89 11.49
C GLN A 724 28.68 -33.79 12.22
N SER A 725 28.13 -34.08 13.39
CA SER A 725 27.47 -33.08 14.23
C SER A 725 28.51 -32.26 15.00
N ILE A 726 28.55 -30.96 14.74
CA ILE A 726 29.34 -29.99 15.53
C ILE A 726 28.46 -29.51 16.68
N GLN A 727 28.94 -29.70 17.91
CA GLN A 727 28.30 -29.26 19.15
C GLN A 727 28.73 -27.83 19.49
N LEU A 728 27.78 -26.89 19.64
CA LEU A 728 28.06 -25.53 20.14
C LEU A 728 28.16 -25.51 21.68
N PRO A 729 29.07 -24.69 22.27
CA PRO A 729 29.23 -24.62 23.72
C PRO A 729 28.15 -23.78 24.41
N ALA A 730 27.77 -24.21 25.61
CA ALA A 730 26.83 -23.52 26.49
C ALA A 730 27.38 -22.19 27.00
N LYS A 731 26.54 -21.14 27.01
CA LYS A 731 26.86 -19.81 27.53
C LYS A 731 26.39 -19.70 28.97
N SER A 732 27.33 -19.65 29.91
CA SER A 732 27.08 -19.27 31.30
C SER A 732 26.83 -17.76 31.38
N THR A 733 25.83 -17.35 32.16
CA THR A 733 25.61 -15.95 32.55
C THR A 733 25.44 -15.87 34.05
N GLU A 734 26.49 -15.38 34.73
CA GLU A 734 26.43 -14.98 36.13
C GLU A 734 25.75 -13.60 36.24
N ARG A 735 24.82 -13.49 37.19
CA ARG A 735 24.13 -12.23 37.53
C ARG A 735 24.97 -11.42 38.50
N SER A 736 25.44 -10.26 38.06
CA SER A 736 25.91 -9.18 38.94
C SER A 736 24.72 -8.35 39.44
N LYS A 737 24.62 -8.18 40.76
CA LYS A 737 23.71 -7.22 41.43
C LYS A 737 24.46 -5.91 41.62
N ASN A 738 23.93 -4.80 41.09
CA ASN A 738 24.26 -3.46 41.55
C ASN A 738 22.96 -2.75 41.95
N THR A 739 22.87 -2.38 43.22
CA THR A 739 21.80 -1.54 43.78
C THR A 739 22.41 -0.19 44.13
N VAL A 740 21.83 0.86 43.57
CA VAL A 740 22.14 2.27 43.86
C VAL A 740 21.52 2.62 45.22
N THR A 741 22.31 3.18 46.13
CA THR A 741 21.82 3.81 47.36
C THR A 741 22.32 5.25 47.40
N THR A 742 21.38 6.20 47.39
CA THR A 742 21.61 7.61 47.72
C THR A 742 20.87 7.89 49.02
N THR A 743 21.50 8.65 49.92
CA THR A 743 20.90 9.64 50.87
C THR A 743 21.48 9.57 52.30
N THR A 744 22.38 10.54 52.57
CA THR A 744 22.61 11.36 53.79
C THR A 744 22.90 10.73 55.17
N ILE A 745 23.98 11.20 55.84
CA ILE A 745 23.99 12.20 56.96
C ILE A 745 25.36 12.15 57.70
N ARG A 746 26.05 13.31 57.73
CA ARG A 746 26.94 13.93 58.76
C ARG A 746 27.97 13.14 59.62
N SER A 747 29.18 13.71 59.62
CA SER A 747 29.91 14.34 60.75
C SER A 747 30.76 13.53 61.76
N ALA A 748 32.07 13.80 61.65
CA ALA A 748 33.07 14.08 62.70
C ALA A 748 33.65 12.95 63.57
N SER A 749 34.98 12.78 63.51
CA SER A 749 35.93 13.26 64.54
C SER A 749 37.38 12.84 64.21
N SER A 750 38.33 13.77 64.40
CA SER A 750 39.72 13.61 64.91
C SER A 750 40.46 12.27 64.63
N GLN A 751 41.65 12.25 64.05
CA GLN A 751 42.89 13.00 64.34
C GLN A 751 43.76 13.07 63.09
#